data_AF-A0A816TZ69-F1
#
_entry.id   AF-A0A816TZ69-F1
#
_cell.length_a   1.000
_cell.length_b   1.000
_cell.length_c   1.000
_cell.angle_alpha   90.00
_cell.angle_beta   90.00
_cell.angle_gamma   90.00
#
_symmetry.space_group_name_H-M   'P 1'
#
loop_
_entity.id
_entity.type
_entity.pdbx_description
1 polymer ?
#
loop_
_entity_poly.entity_id
_entity_poly.type
_entity_poly.pdbx_seq_one_letter_code
_entity_poly.pdbx_strand_id
1 'polypeptide(L)'
;MARHDDSGGVSALVRHTAGMAELAISAGHPDRKHNEYLPYPDRDFNDPVDDRFQKAEKFTVGHIFDRTGRTFVPNVPVIAISIVAERTYAGFTEFLNPYLYCITTRHGPFEWTIYKRYRNFNDLHKALVQFVEAETKQSISDLEKLQDEDNENPCFPTRNDRLAFINNNIVQERCQILLEYLNKILRHPKFRNHPAMCEFFGVSCVSFVYGLSVSIKEAYLLKRSHDDYRGHSFFLRLPFLCDACKFHHGRKWFVVKDSYITYIRPDTYEIRFPMLVDRGFEIASGFRQTGTQHGIKITNLQRTLVLKCRNNRDCDEWTQHLLNLKEQANSFVSATASRFNSFAPVRQKQLAYWFINGETYMKAVAKALLTAKEEVFITDWWLSPEIMMIRPTDDQSFRLDNLLGKIADNGVRVYVLVFKEMSFAMGLNSLHTKRALIGKSKKGFIKVIRHPDHYPSGGVFLWSHHEKTVIIDQKVAFVGGIDLCFGRWDDDFMRLTDLGEDNIKKLKMPIEIQAERQASGGQELGEQVPMTTPQMAARAGARAAKRSDQMRAAGAIAPSRSAADSKQIDQNLAGESGLHVKIAAKKWIESKFSGNDRDGAESDSEKGNHRVARPPLVRLLTNADRQTTNKQHEQDLELHALSNWRHSKANLNRLRSLNLPETGQGDHAAHTNATSSHRYRSHNAFNKFVHQPIDFARRDPMNAEQKILEDEEDAIRRPERHARKWRKLVKMMKKDKGEEDSEEEEKPEEPQSYAGSPIVVDTKHRYFVGKDYSNPYEKDFVELEKYAEDCIDRTIVPRMPWHDEALVVFGKVARDVARHFIQRWNIHKCEKFLYEDSYPFLLPKTYDDPDDLRVKNWAEFLEARPFEVDAQCVRSAGPWSIGTKIIENSIQNAYIQMIDAAKHYIYIENQFFITIADDSTVKNHLADALYRRVLRAHTSNENFRIYIVLPLLPGFDNVNAVQAVLYFIMRSITKGDGSLFRRLEKRGVPPHNYVSFFGMRGHDVLMGLLVTEIIYVHSKLMIIDDRMAICGSANINDRSLLGQRDSEFCVVINDREEEDGVFNRQKVRVGKFCGSWRRRLFKMMLGIQFDNPNNINVNDPVSDEFYDYFREVAKKNTLIYEEVFATLPSDRVRRFDQVAPYADAQKLKETDPLLAQEKLKHIQGVLVEYPLYFLDDENYLPSLNTREGLVPNVMWT
;
A
#
# COMPACT_ATOMS: atom_id res chain seq x y z
N MET A 1 -27.99 -15.89 -48.78
CA MET A 1 -29.02 -15.52 -49.77
C MET A 1 -29.09 -14.00 -49.75
N ALA A 2 -28.58 -13.29 -50.78
CA ALA A 2 -29.26 -12.98 -52.06
C ALA A 2 -30.14 -11.72 -51.94
N ARG A 3 -30.15 -10.73 -52.86
CA ARG A 3 -29.48 -10.62 -54.19
C ARG A 3 -29.54 -9.17 -54.71
N HIS A 4 -28.62 -8.80 -55.62
CA HIS A 4 -28.65 -7.68 -56.60
C HIS A 4 -28.78 -6.23 -56.05
N ASP A 5 -27.95 -5.25 -56.44
CA ASP A 5 -27.46 -4.75 -57.75
C ASP A 5 -28.43 -3.78 -58.44
N ASP A 6 -27.98 -2.54 -58.70
CA ASP A 6 -28.00 -1.95 -60.04
C ASP A 6 -26.94 -0.81 -60.20
N SER A 7 -26.69 -0.44 -61.45
CA SER A 7 -25.86 0.63 -62.06
C SER A 7 -25.99 2.05 -61.42
N GLY A 8 -25.10 3.04 -61.60
CA GLY A 8 -24.15 3.38 -62.68
C GLY A 8 -24.78 4.37 -63.69
N GLY A 9 -24.21 5.51 -64.10
CA GLY A 9 -22.97 6.23 -63.75
C GLY A 9 -22.71 7.41 -64.73
N VAL A 10 -21.61 8.17 -64.54
CA VAL A 10 -20.92 9.02 -65.55
C VAL A 10 -21.55 10.39 -66.01
N SER A 11 -20.74 11.46 -65.87
CA SER A 11 -20.70 12.71 -66.67
C SER A 11 -21.84 13.76 -66.55
N ALA A 12 -21.62 15.09 -66.65
CA ALA A 12 -20.47 15.96 -66.34
C ALA A 12 -20.88 17.44 -66.50
N LEU A 13 -20.22 18.37 -65.79
CA LEU A 13 -19.80 19.63 -66.41
C LEU A 13 -18.56 20.23 -65.72
N VAL A 14 -17.48 20.39 -66.50
CA VAL A 14 -16.22 21.07 -66.10
C VAL A 14 -15.93 22.19 -67.10
N ARG A 15 -15.68 23.40 -66.59
CA ARG A 15 -15.10 24.60 -67.24
C ARG A 15 -15.33 25.80 -66.29
N HIS A 16 -14.41 26.69 -65.95
CA HIS A 16 -12.94 26.83 -66.15
C HIS A 16 -12.30 27.04 -64.75
N THR A 17 -10.99 27.07 -64.51
CA THR A 17 -9.78 27.18 -65.36
C THR A 17 -8.72 26.16 -64.96
N ALA A 18 -7.98 25.64 -65.94
CA ALA A 18 -6.69 25.00 -65.74
C ALA A 18 -5.68 25.64 -66.70
N GLY A 19 -4.48 25.94 -66.21
CA GLY A 19 -3.41 26.58 -66.98
C GLY A 19 -2.26 27.00 -66.06
N MET A 20 -1.03 26.85 -66.55
CA MET A 20 0.24 27.14 -65.82
C MET A 20 0.48 26.30 -64.57
N ALA A 21 0.68 24.99 -64.79
CA ALA A 21 1.49 24.16 -63.90
C ALA A 21 2.88 23.97 -64.52
N GLU A 22 3.73 25.01 -64.50
CA GLU A 22 5.12 24.93 -64.96
C GLU A 22 5.99 26.06 -64.38
N LEU A 23 6.56 25.84 -63.18
CA LEU A 23 7.77 26.50 -62.62
C LEU A 23 8.04 26.01 -61.18
N ALA A 24 8.32 24.72 -61.03
CA ALA A 24 8.69 24.12 -59.75
C ALA A 24 10.21 23.92 -59.64
N ILE A 25 10.93 24.91 -59.10
CA ILE A 25 12.31 24.81 -58.57
C ILE A 25 12.62 26.09 -57.74
N SER A 26 13.45 25.98 -56.71
CA SER A 26 14.04 27.10 -55.96
C SER A 26 13.11 27.98 -55.09
N ALA A 27 12.47 27.39 -54.09
CA ALA A 27 12.13 28.09 -52.85
C ALA A 27 12.18 27.12 -51.65
N GLY A 28 13.29 27.11 -50.90
CA GLY A 28 13.51 26.16 -49.82
C GLY A 28 12.69 26.48 -48.57
N HIS A 29 11.86 25.54 -48.10
CA HIS A 29 11.38 25.54 -46.73
C HIS A 29 12.57 25.32 -45.77
N PRO A 30 12.75 26.14 -44.73
CA PRO A 30 13.70 25.82 -43.66
C PRO A 30 13.09 24.72 -42.78
N ASP A 31 13.76 23.56 -42.70
CA ASP A 31 13.36 22.45 -41.85
C ASP A 31 13.27 22.86 -40.37
N ARG A 32 12.05 23.03 -39.88
CA ARG A 32 11.77 22.88 -38.45
C ARG A 32 11.75 21.38 -38.13
N LYS A 33 12.94 20.82 -37.94
CA LYS A 33 13.10 19.48 -37.37
C LYS A 33 12.26 19.37 -36.10
N HIS A 34 11.67 18.20 -35.88
CA HIS A 34 10.98 17.90 -34.63
C HIS A 34 11.96 18.07 -33.46
N ASN A 35 11.51 18.67 -32.35
CA ASN A 35 12.24 18.65 -31.10
C ASN A 35 12.11 17.25 -30.47
N GLU A 36 12.81 16.28 -31.05
CA GLU A 36 13.26 15.12 -30.30
C GLU A 36 14.15 15.65 -29.18
N TYR A 37 13.61 15.67 -27.95
CA TYR A 37 14.44 15.92 -26.78
C TYR A 37 15.46 14.79 -26.69
N LEU A 38 16.74 15.15 -26.78
CA LEU A 38 17.83 14.20 -26.64
C LEU A 38 17.63 13.40 -25.34
N PRO A 39 17.79 12.06 -25.37
CA PRO A 39 18.01 11.32 -24.12
C PRO A 39 19.27 11.88 -23.43
N TYR A 40 19.44 11.58 -22.14
CA TYR A 40 20.67 11.95 -21.41
C TYR A 40 21.91 11.64 -22.28
N PRO A 41 22.71 12.66 -22.67
CA PRO A 41 23.83 12.43 -23.57
C PRO A 41 24.83 11.49 -22.92
N ASP A 42 25.43 10.60 -23.73
CA ASP A 42 26.48 9.69 -23.28
C ASP A 42 27.60 10.49 -22.61
N ARG A 43 27.82 10.22 -21.32
CA ARG A 43 28.69 11.04 -20.48
C ARG A 43 30.14 10.68 -20.70
N ASP A 44 30.97 11.68 -21.00
CA ASP A 44 32.38 11.59 -20.69
C ASP A 44 32.55 11.72 -19.16
N PHE A 45 33.02 10.64 -18.53
CA PHE A 45 33.16 10.55 -17.07
C PHE A 45 34.34 11.36 -16.52
N ASN A 46 35.09 12.07 -17.37
CA ASN A 46 36.30 12.81 -16.99
C ASN A 46 36.09 14.33 -16.76
N ASP A 47 34.86 14.86 -16.83
CA ASP A 47 34.58 16.29 -16.60
C ASP A 47 34.84 16.70 -15.12
N PRO A 48 35.77 17.65 -14.84
CA PRO A 48 36.04 18.16 -13.49
C PRO A 48 34.88 18.93 -12.82
N VAL A 49 33.75 19.09 -13.50
CA VAL A 49 32.47 19.57 -12.93
C VAL A 49 31.62 18.41 -12.41
N ASP A 50 31.59 17.25 -13.07
CA ASP A 50 30.80 16.09 -12.62
C ASP A 50 31.48 15.41 -11.41
N ASP A 51 32.81 15.31 -11.35
CA ASP A 51 33.53 14.84 -10.14
C ASP A 51 33.22 15.70 -8.89
N ARG A 52 33.14 17.03 -9.06
CA ARG A 52 32.71 17.94 -7.98
C ARG A 52 31.23 17.83 -7.65
N PHE A 53 30.38 17.40 -8.58
CA PHE A 53 28.97 17.12 -8.30
C PHE A 53 28.78 15.76 -7.61
N GLN A 54 29.56 14.73 -7.97
CA GLN A 54 29.54 13.42 -7.32
C GLN A 54 30.06 13.48 -5.88
N LYS A 55 30.97 14.41 -5.59
CA LYS A 55 31.45 14.75 -4.23
C LYS A 55 30.55 15.74 -3.48
N ALA A 56 29.53 16.30 -4.14
CA ALA A 56 28.53 17.16 -3.50
C ALA A 56 27.32 16.35 -3.03
N GLU A 57 26.66 16.83 -1.98
CA GLU A 57 25.41 16.24 -1.48
C GLU A 57 24.31 16.36 -2.55
N LYS A 58 23.76 15.22 -3.02
CA LYS A 58 22.69 15.21 -4.02
C LYS A 58 21.42 15.82 -3.43
N PHE A 59 20.97 16.95 -3.98
CA PHE A 59 19.71 17.57 -3.58
C PHE A 59 18.53 16.76 -4.11
N THR A 60 17.88 16.00 -3.22
CA THR A 60 16.77 15.10 -3.55
C THR A 60 15.38 15.69 -3.21
N VAL A 61 14.30 14.97 -3.52
CA VAL A 61 12.92 15.44 -3.26
C VAL A 61 12.70 15.78 -1.79
N GLY A 62 13.26 14.97 -0.88
CA GLY A 62 13.21 15.24 0.56
C GLY A 62 13.80 16.60 0.97
N HIS A 63 14.82 17.11 0.27
CA HIS A 63 15.50 18.37 0.59
C HIS A 63 14.71 19.62 0.18
N ILE A 64 13.64 19.48 -0.63
CA ILE A 64 12.82 20.61 -1.09
C ILE A 64 12.19 21.33 0.12
N PHE A 65 11.70 20.56 1.10
CA PHE A 65 10.90 21.08 2.20
C PHE A 65 11.72 21.81 3.28
N ASP A 66 13.06 21.71 3.24
CA ASP A 66 13.97 22.46 4.12
C ASP A 66 14.48 23.77 3.47
N ARG A 67 14.10 24.06 2.22
CA ARG A 67 14.68 25.14 1.40
C ARG A 67 13.73 26.33 1.23
N THR A 68 13.66 27.20 2.22
CA THR A 68 13.11 28.55 2.02
C THR A 68 14.02 29.34 1.04
N GLY A 69 13.51 29.62 -0.16
CA GLY A 69 14.13 30.52 -1.14
C GLY A 69 15.39 30.05 -1.89
N ARG A 70 16.01 28.92 -1.53
CA ARG A 70 17.21 28.43 -2.22
C ARG A 70 16.86 27.76 -3.57
N THR A 71 17.32 28.34 -4.67
CA THR A 71 17.15 27.78 -6.03
C THR A 71 18.24 26.76 -6.34
N PHE A 72 19.49 27.22 -6.49
CA PHE A 72 20.60 26.39 -6.96
C PHE A 72 21.21 25.49 -5.87
N VAL A 73 21.87 24.40 -6.29
CA VAL A 73 22.70 23.55 -5.44
C VAL A 73 23.92 24.35 -4.95
N PRO A 74 24.17 24.42 -3.63
CA PRO A 74 25.36 25.07 -3.06
C PRO A 74 26.66 24.43 -3.58
N ASN A 75 27.73 25.24 -3.67
CA ASN A 75 29.10 24.85 -4.04
C ASN A 75 29.30 24.26 -5.45
N VAL A 76 28.24 23.81 -6.12
CA VAL A 76 28.24 23.43 -7.55
C VAL A 76 28.12 24.69 -8.41
N PRO A 77 28.91 24.86 -9.50
CA PRO A 77 28.82 26.03 -10.38
C PRO A 77 27.53 26.04 -11.21
N VAL A 78 27.14 27.21 -11.70
CA VAL A 78 26.24 27.36 -12.86
C VAL A 78 27.06 28.04 -13.95
N ILE A 79 26.98 27.49 -15.15
CA ILE A 79 27.79 27.93 -16.30
C ILE A 79 26.82 28.13 -17.47
N ALA A 80 26.86 29.31 -18.09
CA ALA A 80 26.33 29.48 -19.43
C ALA A 80 27.36 28.87 -20.40
N ILE A 81 26.95 27.85 -21.17
CA ILE A 81 27.81 27.13 -22.11
C ILE A 81 27.95 27.93 -23.40
N SER A 82 26.83 28.45 -23.91
CA SER A 82 26.78 29.17 -25.18
C SER A 82 25.61 30.16 -25.21
N ILE A 83 25.75 31.18 -26.05
CA ILE A 83 24.64 32.02 -26.50
C ILE A 83 24.66 32.06 -28.03
N VAL A 84 23.54 31.74 -28.66
CA VAL A 84 23.36 31.77 -30.12
C VAL A 84 22.17 32.67 -30.43
N ALA A 85 22.31 33.57 -31.40
CA ALA A 85 21.24 34.50 -31.79
C ALA A 85 20.52 33.98 -33.04
N GLU A 86 19.28 33.53 -32.87
CA GLU A 86 18.39 33.13 -33.97
C GLU A 86 17.55 34.33 -34.44
N ARG A 87 17.34 34.46 -35.75
CA ARG A 87 16.57 35.57 -36.33
C ARG A 87 15.10 35.19 -36.50
N THR A 88 14.21 35.86 -35.74
CA THR A 88 12.77 35.63 -35.78
C THR A 88 12.08 36.54 -36.80
N TYR A 89 11.16 35.96 -37.58
CA TYR A 89 10.48 36.61 -38.71
C TYR A 89 8.97 36.77 -38.47
N ALA A 90 8.55 37.29 -37.31
CA ALA A 90 7.14 37.42 -36.94
C ALA A 90 6.71 38.88 -36.63
N GLY A 91 6.58 39.70 -37.68
CA GLY A 91 5.83 40.96 -37.65
C GLY A 91 6.64 42.25 -37.44
N PHE A 92 5.96 43.38 -37.58
CA PHE A 92 6.56 44.72 -37.73
C PHE A 92 7.36 45.20 -36.50
N THR A 93 7.06 44.68 -35.30
CA THR A 93 7.82 44.98 -34.08
C THR A 93 9.07 44.10 -33.91
N GLU A 94 9.10 42.91 -34.51
CA GLU A 94 10.31 42.07 -34.53
C GLU A 94 11.35 42.63 -35.51
N PHE A 95 10.93 43.35 -36.56
CA PHE A 95 11.83 44.11 -37.44
C PHE A 95 12.78 45.03 -36.67
N LEU A 96 12.36 45.54 -35.50
CA LEU A 96 13.12 46.44 -34.62
C LEU A 96 13.86 45.72 -33.45
N ASN A 97 13.76 44.40 -33.32
CA ASN A 97 14.68 43.60 -32.50
C ASN A 97 14.61 42.10 -32.91
N PRO A 98 15.16 41.72 -34.08
CA PRO A 98 14.82 40.45 -34.72
C PRO A 98 15.50 39.24 -34.08
N TYR A 99 16.42 39.43 -33.12
CA TYR A 99 17.19 38.34 -32.55
C TYR A 99 16.58 37.79 -31.25
N LEU A 100 16.46 36.46 -31.21
CA LEU A 100 16.15 35.66 -30.03
C LEU A 100 17.43 34.92 -29.64
N TYR A 101 17.95 35.22 -28.46
CA TYR A 101 19.16 34.65 -27.91
C TYR A 101 18.78 33.34 -27.21
N CYS A 102 19.16 32.24 -27.84
CA CYS A 102 19.16 30.88 -27.29
C CYS A 102 20.38 30.75 -26.38
N ILE A 103 20.16 30.45 -25.10
CA ILE A 103 21.21 30.36 -24.06
C ILE A 103 21.17 28.95 -23.49
N THR A 104 22.24 28.17 -23.67
CA THR A 104 22.37 26.85 -23.05
C THR A 104 23.16 26.97 -21.75
N THR A 105 22.64 26.35 -20.68
CA THR A 105 23.15 26.49 -19.31
C THR A 105 23.24 25.13 -18.62
N ARG A 106 24.34 24.91 -17.87
CA ARG A 106 24.59 23.70 -17.08
C ARG A 106 24.79 24.01 -15.60
N HIS A 107 24.31 23.11 -14.76
CA HIS A 107 24.44 23.14 -13.31
C HIS A 107 24.56 21.70 -12.77
N GLY A 108 25.78 21.21 -12.58
CA GLY A 108 26.01 19.78 -12.34
C GLY A 108 25.47 18.94 -13.51
N PRO A 109 24.66 17.90 -13.28
CA PRO A 109 24.09 17.05 -14.33
C PRO A 109 22.85 17.67 -15.00
N PHE A 110 22.38 18.83 -14.55
CA PHE A 110 21.23 19.51 -15.13
C PHE A 110 21.70 20.45 -16.24
N GLU A 111 21.29 20.19 -17.47
CA GLU A 111 21.45 21.10 -18.60
C GLU A 111 20.07 21.56 -19.10
N TRP A 112 19.92 22.84 -19.37
CA TRP A 112 18.68 23.42 -19.88
C TRP A 112 18.96 24.64 -20.76
N THR A 113 18.07 24.87 -21.73
CA THR A 113 18.16 25.96 -22.70
C THR A 113 17.02 26.95 -22.49
N ILE A 114 17.32 28.24 -22.55
CA ILE A 114 16.33 29.33 -22.45
C ILE A 114 16.43 30.28 -23.63
N TYR A 115 15.29 30.89 -23.98
CA TYR A 115 15.19 31.85 -25.06
C TYR A 115 14.88 33.24 -24.49
N LYS A 116 15.66 34.25 -24.88
CA LYS A 116 15.56 35.65 -24.39
C LYS A 116 15.72 36.65 -25.53
N ARG A 117 15.09 37.81 -25.42
CA ARG A 117 15.43 38.97 -26.27
C ARG A 117 16.41 39.88 -25.53
N TYR A 118 17.12 40.73 -26.27
CA TYR A 118 18.14 41.64 -25.72
C TYR A 118 17.63 42.46 -24.53
N ARG A 119 16.37 42.93 -24.62
CA ARG A 119 15.67 43.61 -23.52
C ARG A 119 15.70 42.83 -22.20
N ASN A 120 15.59 41.50 -22.20
CA ASN A 120 15.60 40.72 -20.96
C ASN A 120 16.96 40.74 -20.25
N PHE A 121 18.07 40.85 -20.99
CA PHE A 121 19.40 41.04 -20.41
C PHE A 121 19.53 42.45 -19.79
N ASN A 122 18.99 43.47 -20.45
CA ASN A 122 18.97 44.86 -19.95
C ASN A 122 18.09 45.00 -18.70
N ASP A 123 16.90 44.37 -18.71
CA ASP A 123 15.98 44.35 -17.57
C ASP A 123 16.62 43.57 -16.37
N LEU A 124 17.36 42.48 -16.62
CA LEU A 124 18.17 41.79 -15.59
C LEU A 124 19.30 42.67 -15.06
N HIS A 125 20.09 43.28 -15.94
CA HIS A 125 21.25 44.11 -15.58
C HIS A 125 20.81 45.27 -14.65
N LYS A 126 19.75 45.98 -15.01
CA LYS A 126 19.16 47.04 -14.16
C LYS A 126 18.73 46.53 -12.79
N ALA A 127 18.07 45.38 -12.73
CA ALA A 127 17.64 44.79 -11.46
C ALA A 127 18.81 44.35 -10.57
N LEU A 128 19.96 43.99 -11.15
CA LEU A 128 21.19 43.68 -10.41
C LEU A 128 21.92 44.96 -9.96
N VAL A 129 21.99 45.99 -10.80
CA VAL A 129 22.59 47.29 -10.45
C VAL A 129 21.82 47.94 -9.29
N GLN A 130 20.48 48.00 -9.37
CA GLN A 130 19.62 48.50 -8.29
C GLN A 130 19.76 47.71 -6.98
N PHE A 131 20.02 46.41 -7.06
CA PHE A 131 20.30 45.58 -5.89
C PHE A 131 21.64 45.97 -5.23
N VAL A 132 22.69 46.27 -6.01
CA VAL A 132 23.98 46.70 -5.44
C VAL A 132 23.90 48.12 -4.89
N GLU A 133 23.25 49.06 -5.58
CA GLU A 133 22.94 50.41 -5.06
C GLU A 133 22.28 50.34 -3.67
N ALA A 134 21.29 49.44 -3.50
CA ALA A 134 20.57 49.25 -2.25
C ALA A 134 21.40 48.58 -1.14
N GLU A 135 22.33 47.66 -1.48
CA GLU A 135 23.24 47.05 -0.50
C GLU A 135 24.37 47.99 -0.06
N THR A 136 24.98 48.73 -0.99
CA THR A 136 26.19 49.54 -0.70
C THR A 136 25.87 50.95 -0.19
N LYS A 137 24.69 51.49 -0.51
CA LYS A 137 24.32 52.91 -0.34
C LYS A 137 25.25 53.89 -1.09
N GLN A 138 26.03 53.40 -2.05
CA GLN A 138 26.90 54.22 -2.90
C GLN A 138 26.20 54.55 -4.22
N SER A 139 26.71 55.58 -4.90
CA SER A 139 26.17 56.03 -6.18
C SER A 139 26.70 55.17 -7.34
N ILE A 140 26.01 55.17 -8.49
CA ILE A 140 26.40 54.44 -9.70
C ILE A 140 27.87 54.72 -10.08
N SER A 141 28.30 55.98 -9.97
CA SER A 141 29.67 56.42 -10.26
C SER A 141 30.77 55.84 -9.37
N ASP A 142 30.43 55.11 -8.30
CA ASP A 142 31.40 54.39 -7.46
C ASP A 142 31.44 52.90 -7.78
N LEU A 143 30.36 52.35 -8.34
CA LEU A 143 30.29 50.98 -8.88
C LEU A 143 30.92 50.86 -10.27
N GLU A 144 31.02 51.96 -11.01
CA GLU A 144 31.81 52.02 -12.25
C GLU A 144 33.31 51.94 -11.96
N LYS A 145 33.80 52.57 -10.87
CA LYS A 145 35.21 52.50 -10.44
C LYS A 145 35.63 51.09 -9.99
N LEU A 146 34.71 50.30 -9.46
CA LEU A 146 34.92 48.88 -9.14
C LEU A 146 35.02 47.96 -10.39
N GLN A 147 35.05 48.54 -11.60
CA GLN A 147 35.30 47.81 -12.85
C GLN A 147 36.72 48.03 -13.41
N ASP A 148 37.47 49.03 -12.91
CA ASP A 148 38.80 49.40 -13.43
C ASP A 148 39.95 48.59 -12.81
N GLU A 149 39.90 48.26 -11.51
CA GLU A 149 40.99 47.55 -10.80
C GLU A 149 40.94 46.01 -10.97
N ASP A 150 40.78 45.55 -12.21
CA ASP A 150 41.53 44.41 -12.78
C ASP A 150 41.21 44.27 -14.29
N ASN A 151 42.25 44.31 -15.12
CA ASN A 151 42.17 44.75 -16.52
C ASN A 151 41.83 43.64 -17.53
N GLU A 152 40.63 43.07 -17.46
CA GLU A 152 40.03 42.24 -18.54
C GLU A 152 38.49 42.09 -18.37
N ASN A 153 37.73 43.18 -18.56
CA ASN A 153 36.29 43.23 -18.23
C ASN A 153 35.34 43.42 -19.44
N PRO A 154 34.50 42.42 -19.79
CA PRO A 154 33.38 42.62 -20.71
C PRO A 154 32.26 43.40 -20.02
N CYS A 155 32.21 44.71 -20.28
CA CYS A 155 31.15 45.60 -19.82
C CYS A 155 29.78 45.17 -20.38
N PHE A 156 28.70 45.38 -19.61
CA PHE A 156 27.35 45.08 -20.10
C PHE A 156 27.07 45.94 -21.35
N PRO A 157 26.66 45.35 -22.50
CA PRO A 157 26.58 46.09 -23.75
C PRO A 157 25.42 47.10 -23.73
N THR A 158 25.73 48.37 -23.46
CA THR A 158 24.77 49.48 -23.39
C THR A 158 24.54 50.20 -24.71
N ARG A 159 25.41 49.98 -25.73
CA ARG A 159 25.31 50.65 -27.03
C ARG A 159 24.03 50.27 -27.79
N ASN A 160 23.41 51.30 -28.38
CA ASN A 160 22.03 51.28 -28.86
C ASN A 160 21.86 50.49 -30.18
N ASP A 161 20.76 49.74 -30.32
CA ASP A 161 20.61 48.64 -31.30
C ASP A 161 20.63 49.02 -32.79
N ARG A 162 20.72 50.31 -33.15
CA ARG A 162 20.54 50.83 -34.52
C ARG A 162 21.51 50.28 -35.58
N LEU A 163 22.62 49.64 -35.21
CA LEU A 163 23.58 49.01 -36.13
C LEU A 163 23.50 47.48 -36.15
N ALA A 164 22.90 46.84 -35.14
CA ALA A 164 22.79 45.37 -35.05
C ALA A 164 21.85 44.76 -36.10
N PHE A 165 21.05 45.58 -36.78
CA PHE A 165 20.20 45.18 -37.91
C PHE A 165 20.97 44.80 -39.18
N ILE A 166 22.23 45.24 -39.29
CA ILE A 166 22.95 45.33 -40.58
C ILE A 166 24.05 44.25 -40.72
N ASN A 167 24.60 43.74 -39.61
CA ASN A 167 25.75 42.84 -39.63
C ASN A 167 25.63 41.71 -38.59
N ASN A 168 25.66 40.46 -39.06
CA ASN A 168 25.61 39.26 -38.20
C ASN A 168 26.83 39.14 -37.28
N ASN A 169 28.01 39.63 -37.67
CA ASN A 169 29.24 39.50 -36.90
C ASN A 169 29.13 40.28 -35.57
N ILE A 170 28.50 41.46 -35.58
CA ILE A 170 28.22 42.26 -34.38
C ILE A 170 27.28 41.51 -33.42
N VAL A 171 26.40 40.65 -33.94
CA VAL A 171 25.48 39.84 -33.13
C VAL A 171 26.20 38.63 -32.52
N GLN A 172 27.15 38.03 -33.24
CA GLN A 172 28.02 36.97 -32.70
C GLN A 172 28.98 37.50 -31.62
N GLU A 173 29.64 38.63 -31.88
CA GLU A 173 30.45 39.37 -30.89
C GLU A 173 29.65 39.69 -29.64
N ARG A 174 28.43 40.22 -29.80
CA ARG A 174 27.48 40.45 -28.70
C ARG A 174 27.11 39.17 -27.95
N CYS A 175 26.91 38.04 -28.63
CA CYS A 175 26.66 36.76 -27.95
C CYS A 175 27.82 36.37 -27.03
N GLN A 176 29.07 36.57 -27.48
CA GLN A 176 30.27 36.31 -26.68
C GLN A 176 30.34 37.23 -25.46
N ILE A 177 30.17 38.54 -25.64
CA ILE A 177 30.15 39.52 -24.54
C ILE A 177 29.04 39.19 -23.51
N LEU A 178 27.84 38.80 -23.98
CA LEU A 178 26.74 38.40 -23.10
C LEU A 178 27.01 37.06 -22.38
N LEU A 179 27.70 36.13 -23.02
CA LEU A 179 28.09 34.83 -22.45
C LEU A 179 29.09 35.02 -21.31
N GLU A 180 30.09 35.86 -21.52
CA GLU A 180 31.11 36.21 -20.52
C GLU A 180 30.50 37.01 -19.36
N TYR A 181 29.66 38.01 -19.67
CA TYR A 181 28.91 38.78 -18.68
C TYR A 181 28.04 37.89 -17.79
N LEU A 182 27.26 36.97 -18.38
CA LEU A 182 26.46 36.00 -17.61
C LEU A 182 27.36 35.09 -16.75
N ASN A 183 28.46 34.57 -17.31
CA ASN A 183 29.37 33.72 -16.54
C ASN A 183 30.09 34.47 -15.42
N LYS A 184 30.41 35.77 -15.56
CA LYS A 184 30.97 36.57 -14.46
C LYS A 184 29.96 36.71 -13.32
N ILE A 185 28.73 37.16 -13.59
CA ILE A 185 27.72 37.37 -12.53
C ILE A 185 27.24 36.06 -11.90
N LEU A 186 27.25 34.94 -12.64
CA LEU A 186 26.92 33.59 -12.11
C LEU A 186 27.95 33.05 -11.10
N ARG A 187 29.21 33.50 -11.15
CA ARG A 187 30.24 33.13 -10.15
C ARG A 187 29.92 33.67 -8.76
N HIS A 188 29.21 34.80 -8.65
CA HIS A 188 28.92 35.45 -7.37
C HIS A 188 27.58 34.95 -6.76
N PRO A 189 27.57 34.32 -5.58
CA PRO A 189 26.34 33.75 -4.99
C PRO A 189 25.19 34.74 -4.77
N LYS A 190 25.48 36.02 -4.50
CA LYS A 190 24.44 37.07 -4.36
C LYS A 190 23.65 37.25 -5.65
N PHE A 191 24.33 37.56 -6.76
CA PHE A 191 23.68 37.77 -8.06
C PHE A 191 23.05 36.49 -8.59
N ARG A 192 23.74 35.36 -8.48
CA ARG A 192 23.25 34.05 -8.92
C ARG A 192 21.92 33.67 -8.27
N ASN A 193 21.72 33.93 -6.98
CA ASN A 193 20.47 33.61 -6.27
C ASN A 193 19.47 34.79 -6.21
N HIS A 194 19.75 35.91 -6.86
CA HIS A 194 18.84 37.07 -6.87
C HIS A 194 17.52 36.73 -7.59
N PRO A 195 16.33 37.15 -7.11
CA PRO A 195 15.06 36.77 -7.72
C PRO A 195 14.95 37.12 -9.21
N ALA A 196 15.52 38.25 -9.66
CA ALA A 196 15.55 38.60 -11.08
C ALA A 196 16.45 37.66 -11.91
N MET A 197 17.49 37.07 -11.32
CA MET A 197 18.34 36.06 -11.95
C MET A 197 17.59 34.73 -12.10
N CYS A 198 16.82 34.32 -11.10
CA CYS A 198 15.96 33.15 -11.17
C CYS A 198 14.81 33.34 -12.18
N GLU A 199 14.18 34.53 -12.24
CA GLU A 199 13.18 34.89 -13.26
C GLU A 199 13.80 34.98 -14.67
N PHE A 200 15.07 35.39 -14.79
CA PHE A 200 15.82 35.31 -16.05
C PHE A 200 16.07 33.85 -16.45
N PHE A 201 16.68 33.02 -15.60
CA PHE A 201 16.99 31.63 -15.97
C PHE A 201 15.78 30.69 -16.02
N GLY A 202 14.60 31.13 -15.55
CA GLY A 202 13.39 30.32 -15.57
C GLY A 202 13.44 29.17 -14.58
N VAL A 203 13.93 29.43 -13.36
CA VAL A 203 14.28 28.40 -12.37
C VAL A 203 13.82 28.76 -10.96
N SER A 204 13.66 27.72 -10.12
CA SER A 204 13.15 27.78 -8.75
C SER A 204 13.72 26.63 -7.89
N CYS A 205 13.26 26.51 -6.64
CA CYS A 205 13.70 25.48 -5.70
C CYS A 205 13.45 24.02 -6.17
N VAL A 206 12.64 23.80 -7.21
CA VAL A 206 12.34 22.47 -7.79
C VAL A 206 12.99 22.21 -9.16
N SER A 207 13.78 23.14 -9.72
CA SER A 207 14.42 22.94 -11.03
C SER A 207 15.61 21.98 -10.98
N PHE A 208 16.33 21.96 -9.85
CA PHE A 208 17.62 21.28 -9.67
C PHE A 208 17.55 20.23 -8.56
N VAL A 209 16.61 19.30 -8.71
CA VAL A 209 16.34 18.24 -7.73
C VAL A 209 16.53 16.88 -8.40
N TYR A 210 17.40 16.06 -7.83
CA TYR A 210 17.66 14.70 -8.28
C TYR A 210 16.38 13.86 -8.18
N GLY A 211 16.09 13.10 -9.23
CA GLY A 211 14.84 12.34 -9.34
C GLY A 211 13.62 13.15 -9.80
N LEU A 212 13.70 14.48 -9.98
CA LEU A 212 12.69 15.23 -10.74
C LEU A 212 13.19 15.48 -12.18
N SER A 213 12.28 15.67 -13.12
CA SER A 213 12.66 16.03 -14.50
C SER A 213 13.21 17.45 -14.57
N VAL A 214 13.97 17.77 -15.61
CA VAL A 214 14.15 19.16 -16.04
C VAL A 214 12.76 19.75 -16.33
N SER A 215 12.55 21.04 -16.01
CA SER A 215 11.26 21.70 -16.20
C SER A 215 11.04 22.07 -17.66
N ILE A 216 9.93 21.62 -18.26
CA ILE A 216 9.52 21.95 -19.63
C ILE A 216 9.30 23.46 -19.78
N LYS A 217 8.75 24.09 -18.73
CA LYS A 217 8.60 25.53 -18.61
C LYS A 217 8.49 25.95 -17.15
N GLU A 218 9.15 27.04 -16.79
CA GLU A 218 8.79 27.83 -15.60
C GLU A 218 8.63 29.32 -15.96
N ALA A 219 7.77 30.02 -15.24
CA ALA A 219 7.69 31.48 -15.11
C ALA A 219 6.47 31.88 -14.24
N TYR A 220 6.34 33.18 -13.93
CA TYR A 220 5.14 33.70 -13.27
C TYR A 220 3.91 33.74 -14.19
N LEU A 221 2.76 33.33 -13.65
CA LEU A 221 1.43 33.56 -14.22
C LEU A 221 0.49 34.12 -13.14
N LEU A 222 -0.63 34.69 -13.59
CA LEU A 222 -1.72 35.14 -12.73
C LEU A 222 -2.76 34.03 -12.57
N LYS A 223 -2.73 33.30 -11.45
CA LYS A 223 -3.71 32.25 -11.14
C LYS A 223 -5.03 32.88 -10.66
N ARG A 224 -6.17 32.45 -11.20
CA ARG A 224 -7.49 32.85 -10.70
C ARG A 224 -7.80 32.20 -9.33
N SER A 225 -8.41 32.97 -8.43
CA SER A 225 -8.84 32.51 -7.10
C SER A 225 -10.10 31.63 -7.18
N HIS A 226 -10.31 30.76 -6.19
CA HIS A 226 -11.47 29.87 -6.01
C HIS A 226 -11.71 28.79 -7.07
N ASP A 227 -10.93 28.71 -8.15
CA ASP A 227 -10.88 27.53 -9.04
C ASP A 227 -10.36 26.26 -8.34
N ASP A 228 -9.88 26.36 -7.10
CA ASP A 228 -9.06 25.33 -6.47
C ASP A 228 -9.80 24.07 -5.97
N TYR A 229 -11.11 24.11 -5.77
CA TYR A 229 -11.92 22.99 -5.26
C TYR A 229 -13.39 23.04 -5.72
N ARG A 230 -14.19 22.01 -5.40
CA ARG A 230 -15.64 21.93 -5.72
C ARG A 230 -16.48 22.91 -4.87
N GLY A 231 -16.32 24.22 -5.09
CA GLY A 231 -17.07 25.27 -4.41
C GLY A 231 -18.15 25.90 -5.31
N HIS A 232 -19.41 25.90 -4.86
CA HIS A 232 -20.48 26.64 -5.54
C HIS A 232 -20.23 28.16 -5.44
N SER A 233 -20.03 28.82 -6.58
CA SER A 233 -19.76 30.26 -6.66
C SER A 233 -21.06 31.06 -6.50
N PHE A 234 -21.57 31.15 -5.28
CA PHE A 234 -22.87 31.77 -4.93
C PHE A 234 -22.81 33.33 -4.89
N PHE A 235 -22.18 33.95 -5.89
CA PHE A 235 -22.13 35.40 -6.08
C PHE A 235 -22.73 35.77 -7.43
N LEU A 236 -23.55 36.82 -7.48
CA LEU A 236 -24.24 37.28 -8.69
C LEU A 236 -23.24 37.69 -9.78
N ARG A 237 -23.03 36.82 -10.77
CA ARG A 237 -22.17 37.10 -11.93
C ARG A 237 -22.90 37.96 -12.96
N LEU A 238 -23.02 39.25 -12.69
CA LEU A 238 -23.52 40.22 -13.68
C LEU A 238 -22.63 40.16 -14.93
N PRO A 239 -23.20 39.86 -16.13
CA PRO A 239 -22.38 39.54 -17.31
C PRO A 239 -21.56 40.73 -17.81
N PHE A 240 -21.97 41.96 -17.50
CA PHE A 240 -21.38 43.20 -18.01
C PHE A 240 -20.11 43.68 -17.26
N LEU A 241 -19.77 43.10 -16.10
CA LEU A 241 -18.60 43.52 -15.30
C LEU A 241 -17.25 43.09 -15.93
N CYS A 242 -16.17 43.82 -15.62
CA CYS A 242 -14.82 43.53 -16.13
C CYS A 242 -14.19 42.26 -15.52
N ASP A 243 -13.16 41.67 -16.15
CA ASP A 243 -12.45 40.48 -15.62
C ASP A 243 -11.92 40.70 -14.19
N ALA A 244 -11.26 41.85 -13.96
CA ALA A 244 -10.73 42.22 -12.64
C ALA A 244 -11.83 42.53 -11.61
N CYS A 245 -13.03 42.90 -12.09
CA CYS A 245 -14.22 43.15 -11.30
C CYS A 245 -14.94 41.84 -10.90
N LYS A 246 -14.74 40.77 -11.69
CA LYS A 246 -15.37 39.45 -11.50
C LYS A 246 -14.48 38.47 -10.73
N PHE A 247 -13.16 38.56 -10.87
CA PHE A 247 -12.24 37.54 -10.36
C PHE A 247 -10.93 38.13 -9.82
N HIS A 248 -10.62 37.83 -8.55
CA HIS A 248 -9.27 38.02 -8.01
C HIS A 248 -8.28 37.06 -8.70
N HIS A 249 -7.08 37.57 -8.98
CA HIS A 249 -5.97 36.82 -9.56
C HIS A 249 -4.70 37.06 -8.75
N GLY A 250 -3.97 35.99 -8.41
CA GLY A 250 -2.71 36.07 -7.66
C GLY A 250 -1.50 35.69 -8.51
N ARG A 251 -0.41 36.46 -8.44
CA ARG A 251 0.89 36.07 -9.02
C ARG A 251 1.40 34.80 -8.32
N LYS A 252 1.69 33.76 -9.09
CA LYS A 252 2.28 32.50 -8.64
C LYS A 252 3.31 32.04 -9.68
N TRP A 253 4.36 31.36 -9.23
CA TRP A 253 5.40 30.84 -10.11
C TRP A 253 5.00 29.42 -10.56
N PHE A 254 4.71 29.22 -11.84
CA PHE A 254 4.28 27.93 -12.36
C PHE A 254 5.46 27.11 -12.87
N VAL A 255 5.38 25.80 -12.65
CA VAL A 255 6.40 24.81 -13.05
C VAL A 255 5.71 23.66 -13.77
N VAL A 256 6.15 23.38 -14.99
CA VAL A 256 5.71 22.26 -15.84
C VAL A 256 6.82 21.21 -15.84
N LYS A 257 6.51 20.00 -15.36
CA LYS A 257 7.40 18.83 -15.35
C LYS A 257 6.88 17.77 -16.33
N ASP A 258 7.65 16.70 -16.53
CA ASP A 258 7.35 15.57 -17.45
C ASP A 258 5.96 14.93 -17.33
N SER A 259 5.33 14.99 -16.15
CA SER A 259 4.13 14.22 -15.83
C SER A 259 3.11 14.98 -14.98
N TYR A 260 3.39 16.24 -14.62
CA TYR A 260 2.54 17.08 -13.78
C TYR A 260 2.86 18.58 -13.91
N ILE A 261 1.95 19.42 -13.40
CA ILE A 261 2.14 20.87 -13.22
C ILE A 261 2.02 21.21 -11.75
N THR A 262 2.88 22.09 -11.25
CA THR A 262 2.75 22.67 -9.90
C THR A 262 2.94 24.18 -9.93
N TYR A 263 2.68 24.84 -8.81
CA TYR A 263 2.99 26.26 -8.63
C TYR A 263 3.47 26.58 -7.22
N ILE A 264 4.38 27.56 -7.16
CA ILE A 264 5.03 28.04 -5.95
C ILE A 264 4.45 29.40 -5.55
N ARG A 265 4.26 29.60 -4.25
CA ARG A 265 3.97 30.91 -3.64
C ARG A 265 5.25 31.78 -3.70
N PRO A 266 5.28 32.93 -4.41
CA PRO A 266 6.46 33.79 -4.50
C PRO A 266 6.87 34.41 -3.14
N ASP A 267 5.90 34.43 -2.24
CA ASP A 267 5.91 35.01 -0.91
C ASP A 267 6.49 34.07 0.16
N THR A 268 6.13 32.79 0.15
CA THR A 268 6.54 31.80 1.16
C THR A 268 7.44 30.68 0.62
N TYR A 269 7.63 30.61 -0.70
CA TYR A 269 8.27 29.50 -1.43
C TYR A 269 7.57 28.13 -1.29
N GLU A 270 6.38 28.07 -0.67
CA GLU A 270 5.56 26.85 -0.64
C GLU A 270 5.20 26.38 -2.05
N ILE A 271 5.42 25.09 -2.30
CA ILE A 271 4.81 24.34 -3.41
C ILE A 271 3.35 24.05 -3.05
N ARG A 272 2.43 24.28 -3.99
CA ARG A 272 1.00 24.03 -3.84
C ARG A 272 0.53 22.94 -4.82
N PHE A 273 -0.69 22.42 -4.60
CA PHE A 273 -1.26 21.22 -5.25
C PHE A 273 -0.69 20.88 -6.65
N PRO A 274 0.13 19.81 -6.75
CA PRO A 274 0.60 19.24 -8.00
C PRO A 274 -0.54 18.59 -8.79
N MET A 275 -0.84 19.15 -9.95
CA MET A 275 -1.86 18.70 -10.89
C MET A 275 -1.25 17.69 -11.84
N LEU A 276 -1.48 16.39 -11.56
CA LEU A 276 -1.00 15.28 -12.37
C LEU A 276 -1.66 15.27 -13.77
N VAL A 277 -0.91 14.83 -14.78
CA VAL A 277 -1.49 14.44 -16.08
C VAL A 277 -2.28 13.13 -15.91
N ASP A 278 -3.48 13.09 -16.49
CA ASP A 278 -4.39 11.94 -16.53
C ASP A 278 -5.25 11.97 -17.82
N ARG A 279 -6.18 11.02 -18.00
CA ARG A 279 -7.06 10.98 -19.19
C ARG A 279 -7.97 12.20 -19.34
N GLY A 280 -8.25 12.92 -18.25
CA GLY A 280 -9.01 14.18 -18.27
C GLY A 280 -8.14 15.41 -18.54
N PHE A 281 -6.86 15.24 -18.87
CA PHE A 281 -5.92 16.34 -19.04
C PHE A 281 -6.20 17.12 -20.32
N GLU A 282 -6.82 18.29 -20.18
CA GLU A 282 -7.26 19.16 -21.27
C GLU A 282 -6.71 20.58 -21.12
N ILE A 283 -6.38 21.19 -22.26
CA ILE A 283 -5.88 22.56 -22.35
C ILE A 283 -6.77 23.31 -23.34
N ALA A 284 -7.27 24.48 -22.94
CA ALA A 284 -8.03 25.38 -23.82
C ALA A 284 -7.66 26.83 -23.52
N SER A 285 -7.48 27.65 -24.56
CA SER A 285 -7.02 29.04 -24.43
C SER A 285 -8.02 30.06 -24.97
N GLY A 286 -7.80 31.33 -24.63
CA GLY A 286 -8.59 32.47 -25.11
C GLY A 286 -9.86 32.75 -24.30
N PHE A 287 -10.42 33.94 -24.51
CA PHE A 287 -11.51 34.49 -23.68
C PHE A 287 -12.77 33.60 -23.67
N ARG A 288 -13.19 33.07 -24.84
CA ARG A 288 -14.39 32.21 -24.96
C ARG A 288 -14.32 30.93 -24.11
N GLN A 289 -13.12 30.36 -23.92
CA GLN A 289 -12.93 29.08 -23.22
C GLN A 289 -12.66 29.21 -21.72
N THR A 290 -12.29 30.42 -21.27
CA THR A 290 -11.78 30.68 -19.92
C THR A 290 -12.60 31.69 -19.13
N GLY A 291 -13.32 32.59 -19.82
CA GLY A 291 -13.91 33.78 -19.23
C GLY A 291 -12.85 34.80 -18.78
N THR A 292 -11.68 34.83 -19.43
CA THR A 292 -10.54 35.68 -19.03
C THR A 292 -9.67 36.07 -20.24
N GLN A 293 -9.33 37.35 -20.37
CA GLN A 293 -8.45 37.84 -21.44
C GLN A 293 -7.04 37.24 -21.30
N HIS A 294 -6.49 36.73 -22.41
CA HIS A 294 -5.23 35.97 -22.45
C HIS A 294 -5.21 34.76 -21.48
N GLY A 295 -6.39 34.18 -21.25
CA GLY A 295 -6.58 33.07 -20.32
C GLY A 295 -6.23 31.70 -20.92
N ILE A 296 -5.68 30.82 -20.08
CA ILE A 296 -5.54 29.37 -20.32
C ILE A 296 -6.34 28.63 -19.24
N LYS A 297 -7.19 27.69 -19.66
CA LYS A 297 -7.87 26.72 -18.79
C LYS A 297 -7.17 25.37 -18.93
N ILE A 298 -6.71 24.83 -17.81
CA ILE A 298 -6.16 23.49 -17.69
C ILE A 298 -7.15 22.66 -16.86
N THR A 299 -7.55 21.49 -17.33
CA THR A 299 -8.43 20.55 -16.61
C THR A 299 -7.71 19.21 -16.44
N ASN A 300 -8.00 18.49 -15.36
CA ASN A 300 -7.68 17.06 -15.20
C ASN A 300 -8.86 16.36 -14.50
N LEU A 301 -8.75 15.07 -14.16
CA LEU A 301 -9.84 14.35 -13.48
C LEU A 301 -10.13 14.85 -12.07
N GLN A 302 -9.22 15.54 -11.38
CA GLN A 302 -9.47 16.08 -10.03
C GLN A 302 -9.97 17.53 -10.04
N ARG A 303 -9.41 18.40 -10.89
CA ARG A 303 -9.66 19.87 -10.83
C ARG A 303 -9.64 20.57 -12.18
N THR A 304 -9.82 21.88 -12.16
CA THR A 304 -9.64 22.80 -13.29
C THR A 304 -8.97 24.06 -12.77
N LEU A 305 -8.04 24.63 -13.53
CA LEU A 305 -7.32 25.87 -13.22
C LEU A 305 -7.52 26.85 -14.37
N VAL A 306 -7.87 28.11 -14.09
CA VAL A 306 -7.70 29.20 -15.06
C VAL A 306 -6.55 30.11 -14.66
N LEU A 307 -5.65 30.30 -15.62
CA LEU A 307 -4.45 31.12 -15.55
C LEU A 307 -4.60 32.29 -16.54
N LYS A 308 -4.06 33.45 -16.20
CA LYS A 308 -4.00 34.63 -17.08
C LYS A 308 -2.55 34.95 -17.44
N CYS A 309 -2.29 35.04 -18.74
CA CYS A 309 -1.00 35.41 -19.32
C CYS A 309 -0.92 36.93 -19.57
N ARG A 310 0.26 37.44 -19.92
CA ARG A 310 0.53 38.87 -20.10
C ARG A 310 -0.06 39.43 -21.40
N ASN A 311 -0.16 38.61 -22.45
CA ASN A 311 -0.70 38.95 -23.78
C ASN A 311 -1.00 37.65 -24.55
N ASN A 312 -1.49 37.76 -25.80
CA ASN A 312 -1.77 36.58 -26.64
C ASN A 312 -0.53 35.71 -26.88
N ARG A 313 0.61 36.28 -27.32
CA ARG A 313 1.84 35.51 -27.59
C ARG A 313 2.30 34.70 -26.36
N ASP A 314 2.24 35.32 -25.19
CA ASP A 314 2.54 34.67 -23.90
C ASP A 314 1.57 33.51 -23.62
N CYS A 315 0.27 33.69 -23.91
CA CYS A 315 -0.75 32.64 -23.84
C CYS A 315 -0.51 31.52 -24.85
N ASP A 316 -0.08 31.83 -26.07
CA ASP A 316 0.18 30.86 -27.14
C ASP A 316 1.43 30.02 -26.81
N GLU A 317 2.54 30.66 -26.39
CA GLU A 317 3.77 30.01 -25.91
C GLU A 317 3.47 29.01 -24.79
N TRP A 318 2.81 29.46 -23.72
CA TRP A 318 2.42 28.59 -22.61
C TRP A 318 1.47 27.47 -23.07
N THR A 319 0.53 27.72 -23.98
CA THR A 319 -0.37 26.68 -24.51
C THR A 319 0.41 25.59 -25.25
N GLN A 320 1.42 25.95 -26.05
CA GLN A 320 2.27 24.97 -26.73
C GLN A 320 3.09 24.12 -25.72
N HIS A 321 3.73 24.73 -24.72
CA HIS A 321 4.45 23.95 -23.70
C HIS A 321 3.54 22.97 -22.93
N LEU A 322 2.27 23.32 -22.71
CA LEU A 322 1.28 22.47 -22.04
C LEU A 322 0.75 21.35 -22.96
N LEU A 323 0.69 21.58 -24.27
CA LEU A 323 0.39 20.54 -25.27
C LEU A 323 1.55 19.56 -25.42
N ASN A 324 2.80 20.05 -25.45
CA ASN A 324 4.00 19.21 -25.47
C ASN A 324 4.08 18.30 -24.23
N LEU A 325 3.71 18.80 -23.04
CA LEU A 325 3.52 17.95 -21.85
C LEU A 325 2.47 16.86 -22.10
N LYS A 326 1.30 17.22 -22.64
CA LYS A 326 0.22 16.25 -22.92
C LYS A 326 0.67 15.16 -23.91
N GLU A 327 1.55 15.49 -24.85
CA GLU A 327 2.14 14.57 -25.83
C GLU A 327 3.23 13.67 -25.20
N GLN A 328 4.18 14.23 -24.45
CA GLN A 328 5.20 13.45 -23.73
C GLN A 328 4.57 12.50 -22.70
N ALA A 329 3.56 12.98 -21.97
CA ALA A 329 2.79 12.21 -21.01
C ALA A 329 1.62 11.42 -21.63
N ASN A 330 1.56 11.24 -22.95
CA ASN A 330 0.42 10.63 -23.66
C ASN A 330 0.07 9.21 -23.15
N SER A 331 1.04 8.47 -22.59
CA SER A 331 0.80 7.17 -21.95
C SER A 331 -0.15 7.20 -20.74
N PHE A 332 -0.37 8.37 -20.12
CA PHE A 332 -1.38 8.59 -19.06
C PHE A 332 -2.69 9.21 -19.58
N VAL A 333 -2.70 9.66 -20.83
CA VAL A 333 -3.78 10.45 -21.45
C VAL A 333 -4.62 9.59 -22.40
N SER A 334 -3.96 8.82 -23.26
CA SER A 334 -4.63 8.02 -24.28
C SER A 334 -5.39 6.84 -23.67
N ALA A 335 -6.68 6.75 -23.95
CA ALA A 335 -7.50 5.59 -23.62
C ALA A 335 -7.03 4.31 -24.32
N THR A 336 -6.46 4.39 -25.54
CA THR A 336 -5.95 3.22 -26.26
C THR A 336 -4.60 2.74 -25.74
N ALA A 337 -3.82 3.60 -25.08
CA ALA A 337 -2.53 3.23 -24.48
C ALA A 337 -2.65 2.51 -23.12
N SER A 338 -3.85 2.43 -22.55
CA SER A 338 -4.06 2.10 -21.13
C SER A 338 -5.12 1.00 -20.93
N ARG A 339 -4.67 -0.25 -21.11
CA ARG A 339 -5.41 -1.51 -20.91
C ARG A 339 -6.24 -1.53 -19.62
N PHE A 340 -7.38 -2.24 -19.63
CA PHE A 340 -8.35 -2.35 -18.53
C PHE A 340 -9.00 -1.03 -18.06
N ASN A 341 -8.88 0.06 -18.83
CA ASN A 341 -9.22 1.41 -18.42
C ASN A 341 -8.43 1.90 -17.16
N SER A 342 -7.24 1.38 -16.90
CA SER A 342 -6.39 1.82 -15.77
C SER A 342 -5.80 3.24 -15.91
N PHE A 343 -5.59 3.96 -14.81
CA PHE A 343 -4.79 5.19 -14.79
C PHE A 343 -3.32 4.99 -15.24
N ALA A 344 -2.80 3.76 -15.17
CA ALA A 344 -1.44 3.42 -15.52
C ALA A 344 -1.36 2.63 -16.85
N PRO A 345 -0.42 2.96 -17.74
CA PRO A 345 -0.12 2.14 -18.92
C PRO A 345 0.62 0.85 -18.52
N VAL A 346 0.73 -0.10 -19.45
CA VAL A 346 1.62 -1.26 -19.25
C VAL A 346 3.07 -0.79 -19.27
N ARG A 347 3.84 -1.16 -18.24
CA ARG A 347 5.28 -0.92 -18.14
C ARG A 347 6.02 -2.18 -18.57
N GLN A 348 6.78 -2.08 -19.66
CA GLN A 348 7.51 -3.23 -20.20
C GLN A 348 8.88 -3.42 -19.56
N LYS A 349 9.39 -4.67 -19.57
CA LYS A 349 10.74 -5.03 -19.09
C LYS A 349 11.04 -4.49 -17.68
N GLN A 350 10.12 -4.70 -16.76
CA GLN A 350 10.25 -4.30 -15.36
C GLN A 350 10.65 -5.51 -14.51
N LEU A 351 11.16 -5.28 -13.31
CA LEU A 351 11.43 -6.35 -12.35
C LEU A 351 10.24 -6.54 -11.40
N ALA A 352 9.96 -7.79 -11.03
CA ALA A 352 9.02 -8.16 -9.98
C ALA A 352 9.48 -9.41 -9.20
N TYR A 353 9.03 -9.54 -7.95
CA TYR A 353 9.18 -10.75 -7.13
C TYR A 353 7.92 -10.96 -6.27
N TRP A 354 7.53 -12.20 -6.00
CA TRP A 354 6.32 -12.56 -5.25
C TRP A 354 6.65 -13.10 -3.84
N PHE A 355 5.70 -12.99 -2.92
CA PHE A 355 5.80 -13.44 -1.54
C PHE A 355 4.60 -14.29 -1.17
N ILE A 356 4.82 -15.25 -0.27
CA ILE A 356 3.78 -16.08 0.34
C ILE A 356 3.96 -15.97 1.86
N ASN A 357 2.85 -15.70 2.54
CA ASN A 357 2.73 -15.43 3.97
C ASN A 357 3.58 -14.23 4.46
N GLY A 358 3.30 -13.79 5.69
CA GLY A 358 3.85 -12.55 6.23
C GLY A 358 5.35 -12.59 6.56
N GLU A 359 5.98 -13.76 6.78
CA GLU A 359 7.42 -13.85 7.09
C GLU A 359 8.26 -13.27 5.96
N THR A 360 8.13 -13.83 4.76
CA THR A 360 8.99 -13.47 3.62
C THR A 360 8.76 -12.01 3.22
N TYR A 361 7.50 -11.57 3.28
CA TYR A 361 7.07 -10.20 2.98
C TYR A 361 7.58 -9.18 4.00
N MET A 362 7.25 -9.32 5.29
CA MET A 362 7.61 -8.32 6.32
C MET A 362 9.12 -8.24 6.51
N LYS A 363 9.84 -9.36 6.36
CA LYS A 363 11.31 -9.43 6.34
C LYS A 363 11.91 -8.65 5.17
N ALA A 364 11.36 -8.80 3.96
CA ALA A 364 11.79 -8.04 2.79
C ALA A 364 11.47 -6.54 2.93
N VAL A 365 10.29 -6.19 3.44
CA VAL A 365 9.90 -4.79 3.75
C VAL A 365 10.85 -4.18 4.78
N ALA A 366 11.13 -4.85 5.90
CA ALA A 366 12.03 -4.34 6.94
C ALA A 366 13.47 -4.11 6.44
N LYS A 367 14.01 -5.05 5.66
CA LYS A 367 15.32 -4.87 5.01
C LYS A 367 15.27 -3.70 4.00
N ALA A 368 14.25 -3.61 3.16
CA ALA A 368 14.09 -2.55 2.16
C ALA A 368 13.96 -1.15 2.79
N LEU A 369 13.22 -1.02 3.91
CA LEU A 369 13.11 0.22 4.69
C LEU A 369 14.50 0.72 5.15
N LEU A 370 15.38 -0.18 5.59
CA LEU A 370 16.76 0.17 5.98
C LEU A 370 17.62 0.64 4.79
N THR A 371 17.25 0.32 3.55
CA THR A 371 17.91 0.84 2.33
C THR A 371 17.45 2.25 1.94
N ALA A 372 16.34 2.76 2.48
CA ALA A 372 15.75 4.05 2.09
C ALA A 372 16.70 5.25 2.24
N LYS A 373 16.54 6.28 1.41
CA LYS A 373 17.41 7.47 1.37
C LYS A 373 16.67 8.82 1.36
N GLU A 374 15.41 8.87 0.94
CA GLU A 374 14.66 10.13 0.76
C GLU A 374 13.24 10.04 1.33
N GLU A 375 12.46 9.05 0.89
CA GLU A 375 11.01 9.00 1.07
C GLU A 375 10.53 7.56 1.29
N VAL A 376 9.64 7.37 2.26
CA VAL A 376 8.86 6.14 2.44
C VAL A 376 7.38 6.51 2.47
N PHE A 377 6.58 5.88 1.61
CA PHE A 377 5.12 6.00 1.61
C PHE A 377 4.49 4.67 2.06
N ILE A 378 3.47 4.74 2.91
CA ILE A 378 2.75 3.55 3.41
C ILE A 378 1.24 3.76 3.31
N THR A 379 0.52 2.82 2.72
CA THR A 379 -0.93 2.67 2.88
C THR A 379 -1.25 1.36 3.59
N ASP A 380 -2.18 1.41 4.53
CA ASP A 380 -2.75 0.23 5.19
C ASP A 380 -4.23 0.49 5.51
N TRP A 381 -5.02 -0.58 5.53
CA TRP A 381 -6.34 -0.56 6.16
C TRP A 381 -6.19 -0.53 7.68
N TRP A 382 -5.22 -1.29 8.20
CA TRP A 382 -4.81 -1.25 9.60
C TRP A 382 -3.30 -1.36 9.71
N LEU A 383 -2.67 -0.44 10.46
CA LEU A 383 -1.24 -0.47 10.75
C LEU A 383 -1.07 -0.49 12.27
N SER A 384 -0.45 -1.55 12.80
CA SER A 384 -0.12 -1.68 14.22
C SER A 384 1.36 -1.32 14.41
N PRO A 385 1.71 -0.15 14.96
CA PRO A 385 3.09 0.33 15.01
C PRO A 385 4.07 -0.64 15.70
N GLU A 386 3.59 -1.39 16.67
CA GLU A 386 4.42 -2.21 17.55
C GLU A 386 4.73 -3.63 17.02
N ILE A 387 4.35 -3.99 15.78
CA ILE A 387 4.64 -5.33 15.23
C ILE A 387 6.15 -5.58 15.07
N MET A 388 6.54 -6.82 15.37
CA MET A 388 7.85 -7.39 15.01
C MET A 388 7.85 -7.77 13.53
N MET A 389 8.71 -7.14 12.72
CA MET A 389 8.77 -7.38 11.26
C MET A 389 9.67 -8.57 10.86
N ILE A 390 10.62 -8.95 11.72
CA ILE A 390 11.51 -10.11 11.56
C ILE A 390 11.43 -10.93 12.85
N ARG A 391 11.34 -12.26 12.73
CA ARG A 391 11.02 -13.18 13.84
C ARG A 391 11.69 -14.55 13.65
N PRO A 392 11.85 -15.36 14.71
CA PRO A 392 11.70 -14.98 16.12
C PRO A 392 12.90 -14.14 16.56
N THR A 393 12.65 -13.05 17.30
CA THR A 393 13.72 -12.24 17.91
C THR A 393 13.16 -11.38 19.03
N ASP A 394 13.96 -11.16 20.07
CA ASP A 394 13.64 -10.20 21.13
C ASP A 394 14.12 -8.78 20.77
N ASP A 395 14.91 -8.63 19.69
CA ASP A 395 15.49 -7.33 19.27
C ASP A 395 14.41 -6.36 18.76
N GLN A 396 14.04 -5.43 19.65
CA GLN A 396 13.10 -4.36 19.40
C GLN A 396 13.51 -3.43 18.24
N SER A 397 14.74 -3.48 17.73
CA SER A 397 15.16 -2.71 16.55
C SER A 397 14.45 -3.12 15.26
N PHE A 398 13.87 -4.33 15.21
CA PHE A 398 13.05 -4.84 14.09
C PHE A 398 11.54 -4.58 14.24
N ARG A 399 11.11 -3.79 15.24
CA ARG A 399 9.72 -3.30 15.28
C ARG A 399 9.48 -2.23 14.24
N LEU A 400 8.29 -2.21 13.65
CA LEU A 400 7.92 -1.24 12.63
C LEU A 400 8.07 0.21 13.13
N ASP A 401 7.58 0.52 14.33
CA ASP A 401 7.69 1.83 14.96
C ASP A 401 9.15 2.30 15.14
N ASN A 402 10.04 1.39 15.52
CA ASN A 402 11.46 1.66 15.73
C ASN A 402 12.25 1.73 14.40
N LEU A 403 11.91 0.89 13.41
CA LEU A 403 12.47 0.95 12.06
C LEU A 403 12.13 2.29 11.39
N LEU A 404 10.86 2.71 11.43
CA LEU A 404 10.41 3.98 10.88
C LEU A 404 11.01 5.19 11.63
N GLY A 405 11.11 5.13 12.96
CA GLY A 405 11.83 6.13 13.76
C GLY A 405 13.30 6.25 13.39
N LYS A 406 14.01 5.12 13.22
CA LYS A 406 15.43 5.04 12.84
C LYS A 406 15.70 5.66 11.47
N ILE A 407 14.92 5.33 10.45
CA ILE A 407 15.11 5.92 9.11
C ILE A 407 14.72 7.40 9.07
N ALA A 408 13.71 7.80 9.85
CA ALA A 408 13.29 9.20 9.94
C ALA A 408 14.32 10.08 10.66
N ASP A 409 14.94 9.59 11.72
CA ASP A 409 16.07 10.26 12.37
C ASP A 409 17.32 10.30 11.48
N ASN A 410 17.51 9.31 10.59
CA ASN A 410 18.53 9.35 9.54
C ASN A 410 18.21 10.32 8.39
N GLY A 411 17.00 10.89 8.32
CA GLY A 411 16.61 11.94 7.35
C GLY A 411 15.58 11.52 6.29
N VAL A 412 15.17 10.26 6.26
CA VAL A 412 14.09 9.78 5.36
C VAL A 412 12.75 10.38 5.79
N ARG A 413 11.94 10.87 4.85
CA ARG A 413 10.59 11.37 5.18
C ARG A 413 9.57 10.24 5.04
N VAL A 414 8.80 9.99 6.09
CA VAL A 414 7.85 8.87 6.16
C VAL A 414 6.43 9.43 6.14
N TYR A 415 5.64 9.01 5.15
CA TYR A 415 4.27 9.48 4.96
C TYR A 415 3.30 8.29 4.97
N VAL A 416 2.32 8.33 5.88
CA VAL A 416 1.40 7.21 6.11
C VAL A 416 -0.04 7.66 5.85
N LEU A 417 -0.77 6.88 5.06
CA LEU A 417 -2.21 6.98 4.84
C LEU A 417 -2.89 5.73 5.41
N VAL A 418 -3.46 5.86 6.60
CA VAL A 418 -4.23 4.79 7.25
C VAL A 418 -5.73 5.06 7.11
N PHE A 419 -6.54 4.00 6.99
CA PHE A 419 -8.00 4.15 7.12
C PHE A 419 -8.37 4.75 8.47
N LYS A 420 -9.39 5.62 8.50
CA LYS A 420 -10.03 6.08 9.72
C LYS A 420 -11.31 5.28 9.94
N GLU A 421 -11.29 4.47 10.99
CA GLU A 421 -12.42 3.67 11.46
C GLU A 421 -13.53 4.51 12.09
N MET A 422 -14.76 4.01 11.98
CA MET A 422 -15.85 4.36 12.89
C MET A 422 -15.64 3.57 14.19
N SER A 423 -15.10 4.22 15.22
CA SER A 423 -14.57 3.56 16.43
C SER A 423 -15.61 2.88 17.34
N PHE A 424 -16.92 2.95 17.03
CA PHE A 424 -17.95 2.13 17.68
C PHE A 424 -18.28 0.84 16.91
N ALA A 425 -17.74 0.69 15.70
CA ALA A 425 -18.01 -0.41 14.78
C ALA A 425 -16.78 -1.28 14.49
N MET A 426 -15.55 -0.79 14.72
CA MET A 426 -14.31 -1.56 14.55
C MET A 426 -13.23 -1.14 15.55
N GLY A 427 -12.44 -2.09 16.07
CA GLY A 427 -11.42 -1.88 17.11
C GLY A 427 -10.07 -1.30 16.66
N LEU A 428 -9.86 -0.98 15.38
CA LEU A 428 -8.53 -0.72 14.77
C LEU A 428 -7.69 0.38 15.41
N ASN A 429 -8.33 1.37 16.05
CA ASN A 429 -7.70 2.50 16.74
C ASN A 429 -6.57 3.18 15.93
N SER A 430 -6.87 3.65 14.71
CA SER A 430 -5.88 4.37 13.90
C SER A 430 -5.43 5.71 14.54
N LEU A 431 -6.11 6.15 15.61
CA LEU A 431 -5.65 7.27 16.45
C LEU A 431 -4.40 6.91 17.27
N HIS A 432 -4.34 5.71 17.86
CA HIS A 432 -3.11 5.16 18.45
C HIS A 432 -2.00 5.09 17.40
N THR A 433 -2.27 4.46 16.25
CA THR A 433 -1.33 4.40 15.11
C THR A 433 -0.73 5.76 14.77
N LYS A 434 -1.57 6.80 14.63
CA LYS A 434 -1.11 8.17 14.35
C LYS A 434 -0.26 8.75 15.48
N ARG A 435 -0.64 8.55 16.75
CA ARG A 435 0.08 9.08 17.92
C ARG A 435 1.46 8.41 18.08
N ALA A 436 1.50 7.08 18.07
CA ALA A 436 2.71 6.30 18.23
C ALA A 436 3.74 6.60 17.12
N LEU A 437 3.33 6.55 15.85
CA LEU A 437 4.25 6.79 14.73
C LEU A 437 4.80 8.22 14.69
N ILE A 438 3.97 9.25 14.92
CA ILE A 438 4.47 10.64 14.95
C ILE A 438 5.44 10.85 16.13
N GLY A 439 5.21 10.20 17.27
CA GLY A 439 6.10 10.25 18.44
C GLY A 439 7.48 9.60 18.25
N LYS A 440 7.71 8.83 17.18
CA LYS A 440 8.96 8.07 16.96
C LYS A 440 10.07 8.82 16.22
N SER A 441 9.79 9.96 15.58
CA SER A 441 10.80 10.77 14.88
C SER A 441 11.17 12.02 15.66
N LYS A 442 12.44 12.12 16.08
CA LYS A 442 12.99 13.31 16.76
C LYS A 442 13.02 14.54 15.85
N LYS A 443 13.11 14.32 14.54
CA LYS A 443 13.04 15.36 13.49
C LYS A 443 11.61 15.72 13.09
N GLY A 444 10.59 15.00 13.57
CA GLY A 444 9.20 15.17 13.13
C GLY A 444 8.98 14.82 11.64
N PHE A 445 9.81 13.91 11.10
CA PHE A 445 9.80 13.51 9.68
C PHE A 445 8.80 12.38 9.36
N ILE A 446 8.12 11.83 10.37
CA ILE A 446 6.97 10.92 10.19
C ILE A 446 5.68 11.75 10.19
N LYS A 447 4.82 11.58 9.18
CA LYS A 447 3.53 12.26 9.03
C LYS A 447 2.43 11.25 8.72
N VAL A 448 1.32 11.31 9.46
CA VAL A 448 0.22 10.35 9.33
C VAL A 448 -1.10 11.08 9.05
N ILE A 449 -1.75 10.76 7.93
CA ILE A 449 -3.11 11.20 7.59
C ILE A 449 -4.06 10.01 7.81
N ARG A 450 -5.23 10.29 8.41
CA ARG A 450 -6.34 9.32 8.58
C ARG A 450 -7.53 9.81 7.76
N HIS A 451 -8.15 8.96 6.94
CA HIS A 451 -9.29 9.30 6.06
C HIS A 451 -10.24 8.09 5.93
N PRO A 452 -11.57 8.26 5.76
CA PRO A 452 -12.36 9.48 5.63
C PRO A 452 -12.60 10.25 6.93
N ASP A 453 -13.37 11.34 6.89
CA ASP A 453 -14.07 11.87 8.06
C ASP A 453 -15.58 11.65 7.89
N HIS A 454 -16.24 11.27 8.98
CA HIS A 454 -17.62 10.78 8.98
C HIS A 454 -18.58 11.87 9.46
N TYR A 455 -18.89 12.84 8.59
CA TYR A 455 -19.82 13.93 8.89
C TYR A 455 -21.26 13.58 8.45
N PRO A 456 -22.30 13.76 9.29
CA PRO A 456 -23.67 13.35 8.96
C PRO A 456 -24.26 13.94 7.66
N SER A 457 -23.77 15.09 7.21
CA SER A 457 -24.26 15.81 6.03
C SER A 457 -23.49 15.52 4.73
N GLY A 458 -22.72 14.42 4.65
CA GLY A 458 -22.02 14.03 3.41
C GLY A 458 -20.69 13.27 3.55
N GLY A 459 -20.36 12.77 4.75
CA GLY A 459 -19.19 11.92 4.98
C GLY A 459 -19.37 10.49 4.46
N VAL A 460 -18.26 9.75 4.37
CA VAL A 460 -18.26 8.33 3.99
C VAL A 460 -18.37 7.47 5.25
N PHE A 461 -19.38 6.61 5.29
CA PHE A 461 -19.74 5.80 6.47
C PHE A 461 -19.57 4.29 6.29
N LEU A 462 -19.70 3.76 5.07
CA LEU A 462 -19.66 2.32 4.79
C LEU A 462 -18.34 1.84 4.16
N TRP A 463 -17.60 2.75 3.50
CA TRP A 463 -16.47 2.40 2.65
C TRP A 463 -15.13 2.69 3.31
N SER A 464 -14.14 1.86 2.99
CA SER A 464 -12.78 1.94 3.54
C SER A 464 -11.70 2.26 2.52
N HIS A 465 -10.53 2.64 3.03
CA HIS A 465 -9.29 2.57 2.27
C HIS A 465 -8.66 1.21 2.57
N HIS A 466 -8.65 0.33 1.59
CA HIS A 466 -8.30 -1.08 1.80
C HIS A 466 -6.95 -1.44 1.17
N GLU A 467 -6.35 -0.57 0.36
CA GLU A 467 -5.07 -0.81 -0.29
C GLU A 467 -3.87 -0.90 0.67
N LYS A 468 -3.09 -1.98 0.57
CA LYS A 468 -1.84 -2.19 1.33
C LYS A 468 -0.64 -1.96 0.43
N THR A 469 0.17 -0.95 0.74
CA THR A 469 1.39 -0.62 -0.04
C THR A 469 2.51 -0.08 0.82
N VAL A 470 3.76 -0.44 0.50
CA VAL A 470 4.97 0.17 1.08
C VAL A 470 5.91 0.56 -0.05
N ILE A 471 6.28 1.84 -0.13
CA ILE A 471 6.98 2.41 -1.29
C ILE A 471 8.25 3.11 -0.80
N ILE A 472 9.40 2.66 -1.28
CA ILE A 472 10.72 3.19 -0.91
C ILE A 472 11.27 4.02 -2.07
N ASP A 473 11.59 5.28 -1.79
CA ASP A 473 12.20 6.29 -2.67
C ASP A 473 11.53 6.45 -4.05
N GLN A 474 10.26 6.03 -4.16
CA GLN A 474 9.49 5.90 -5.41
C GLN A 474 10.13 4.93 -6.44
N LYS A 475 11.04 4.04 -6.02
CA LYS A 475 11.78 3.09 -6.88
C LYS A 475 11.50 1.60 -6.59
N VAL A 476 11.04 1.30 -5.38
CA VAL A 476 10.60 -0.04 -4.94
C VAL A 476 9.20 0.12 -4.36
N ALA A 477 8.25 -0.73 -4.75
CA ALA A 477 6.90 -0.74 -4.17
C ALA A 477 6.43 -2.16 -3.90
N PHE A 478 6.06 -2.41 -2.65
CA PHE A 478 5.39 -3.61 -2.18
C PHE A 478 3.86 -3.40 -2.28
N VAL A 479 3.12 -4.42 -2.75
CA VAL A 479 1.67 -4.41 -2.95
C VAL A 479 1.13 -5.82 -2.70
N GLY A 480 0.02 -5.99 -1.97
CA GLY A 480 -0.57 -7.30 -1.68
C GLY A 480 -1.81 -7.24 -0.80
N GLY A 481 -2.20 -8.39 -0.22
CA GLY A 481 -3.24 -8.48 0.80
C GLY A 481 -2.73 -8.17 2.23
N ILE A 482 -1.42 -8.24 2.44
CA ILE A 482 -0.78 -8.17 3.76
C ILE A 482 -0.68 -6.71 4.27
N ASP A 483 -1.55 -6.35 5.22
CA ASP A 483 -1.43 -5.12 6.03
C ASP A 483 -0.25 -5.23 7.04
N LEU A 484 0.35 -4.10 7.41
CA LEU A 484 1.36 -4.01 8.46
C LEU A 484 0.74 -3.94 9.89
N CYS A 485 -0.02 -4.97 10.27
CA CYS A 485 -0.69 -5.07 11.57
C CYS A 485 -0.67 -6.47 12.20
N PHE A 486 -1.23 -6.56 13.41
CA PHE A 486 -1.26 -7.79 14.20
C PHE A 486 -1.95 -8.97 13.49
N GLY A 487 -1.40 -10.16 13.68
CA GLY A 487 -1.91 -11.43 13.18
C GLY A 487 -1.59 -11.75 11.72
N ARG A 488 -1.03 -10.81 10.94
CA ARG A 488 -0.70 -10.97 9.50
C ARG A 488 0.63 -11.68 9.23
N TRP A 489 1.51 -11.74 10.22
CA TRP A 489 2.75 -12.49 10.10
C TRP A 489 2.46 -13.98 10.20
N ASP A 490 2.97 -14.77 9.25
CA ASP A 490 2.97 -16.24 9.33
C ASP A 490 4.04 -16.78 8.37
N ASP A 491 4.38 -18.06 8.49
CA ASP A 491 5.28 -18.76 7.57
C ASP A 491 4.64 -20.04 7.03
N ASP A 492 5.39 -20.90 6.34
CA ASP A 492 4.86 -22.16 5.78
C ASP A 492 4.35 -23.15 6.83
N PHE A 493 4.71 -22.97 8.11
CA PHE A 493 4.30 -23.87 9.18
C PHE A 493 2.93 -23.52 9.77
N MET A 494 2.38 -22.32 9.47
CA MET A 494 1.01 -21.90 9.78
C MET A 494 0.57 -22.26 11.21
N ARG A 495 1.41 -21.92 12.21
CA ARG A 495 1.35 -22.54 13.55
C ARG A 495 0.12 -22.11 14.34
N LEU A 496 -0.55 -23.07 14.97
CA LEU A 496 -1.68 -22.84 15.87
C LEU A 496 -1.22 -22.46 17.30
N THR A 497 -0.01 -22.85 17.71
CA THR A 497 0.51 -22.62 19.06
C THR A 497 1.85 -21.84 19.08
N ASP A 498 2.08 -21.11 20.18
CA ASP A 498 3.33 -20.35 20.43
C ASP A 498 3.57 -20.20 21.95
N LEU A 499 4.12 -21.24 22.57
CA LEU A 499 4.33 -21.33 24.03
C LEU A 499 5.76 -21.00 24.50
N GLY A 500 6.66 -20.63 23.58
CA GLY A 500 8.10 -20.46 23.83
C GLY A 500 8.89 -21.78 23.87
N GLU A 501 10.18 -21.73 23.50
CA GLU A 501 10.99 -22.95 23.29
C GLU A 501 11.10 -23.86 24.52
N ASP A 502 11.31 -23.28 25.71
CA ASP A 502 11.61 -24.05 26.92
C ASP A 502 10.37 -24.76 27.49
N ASN A 503 9.16 -24.35 27.09
CA ASN A 503 7.93 -25.08 27.43
C ASN A 503 7.72 -26.28 26.51
N ILE A 504 8.06 -26.17 25.23
CA ILE A 504 8.06 -27.30 24.30
C ILE A 504 9.05 -28.39 24.78
N LYS A 505 10.18 -28.00 25.39
CA LYS A 505 11.15 -28.93 25.99
C LYS A 505 10.58 -29.66 27.23
N LYS A 506 9.76 -28.99 28.05
CA LYS A 506 9.10 -29.59 29.23
C LYS A 506 7.89 -30.46 28.88
N LEU A 507 7.12 -30.07 27.86
CA LEU A 507 5.93 -30.80 27.41
C LEU A 507 6.26 -32.03 26.54
N LYS A 508 7.53 -32.24 26.14
CA LYS A 508 8.01 -33.45 25.47
C LYS A 508 8.26 -34.64 26.41
N MET A 509 7.46 -34.76 27.46
CA MET A 509 7.31 -36.00 28.24
C MET A 509 6.17 -36.82 27.63
N PRO A 510 6.36 -38.13 27.33
CA PRO A 510 5.32 -38.93 26.68
C PRO A 510 4.01 -39.03 27.46
N ILE A 511 2.89 -39.15 26.72
CA ILE A 511 1.52 -39.34 27.23
C ILE A 511 1.32 -40.74 27.85
N GLU A 512 2.33 -41.62 27.77
CA GLU A 512 2.40 -42.98 28.33
C GLU A 512 1.91 -43.05 29.80
N ILE A 513 2.21 -42.03 30.61
CA ILE A 513 1.82 -41.92 32.03
C ILE A 513 0.28 -41.87 32.24
N GLN A 514 -0.51 -41.45 31.24
CA GLN A 514 -1.97 -41.49 31.34
C GLN A 514 -2.55 -42.89 31.06
N ALA A 515 -1.91 -43.69 30.19
CA ALA A 515 -2.36 -45.06 29.89
C ALA A 515 -2.18 -45.99 31.11
N GLU A 516 -1.02 -45.92 31.78
CA GLU A 516 -0.76 -46.74 32.97
C GLU A 516 -1.74 -46.44 34.12
N ARG A 517 -2.12 -45.16 34.31
CA ARG A 517 -3.02 -44.74 35.40
C ARG A 517 -4.48 -45.16 35.20
N GLN A 518 -4.92 -45.36 33.96
CA GLN A 518 -6.24 -45.95 33.68
C GLN A 518 -6.20 -47.49 33.81
N ALA A 519 -5.08 -48.13 33.49
CA ALA A 519 -4.90 -49.57 33.67
C ALA A 519 -4.85 -50.00 35.15
N SER A 520 -4.41 -49.13 36.07
CA SER A 520 -4.37 -49.41 37.51
C SER A 520 -5.69 -49.20 38.26
N GLY A 521 -6.77 -48.82 37.57
CA GLY A 521 -8.07 -48.44 38.18
C GLY A 521 -8.99 -49.60 38.58
N GLY A 522 -8.46 -50.72 39.10
CA GLY A 522 -9.25 -51.93 39.35
C GLY A 522 -8.85 -52.73 40.58
N GLN A 523 -9.86 -53.14 41.36
CA GLN A 523 -9.80 -54.01 42.54
C GLN A 523 -9.01 -53.50 43.78
N GLU A 524 -9.65 -52.65 44.58
CA GLU A 524 -9.53 -52.80 46.04
C GLU A 524 -10.72 -53.65 46.56
N LEU A 525 -10.47 -54.95 46.76
CA LEU A 525 -11.28 -55.78 47.65
C LEU A 525 -10.70 -55.58 49.06
N GLY A 526 -11.45 -54.92 49.94
CA GLY A 526 -10.97 -54.60 51.28
C GLY A 526 -10.97 -55.80 52.21
N GLU A 527 -9.90 -55.96 53.00
CA GLU A 527 -9.94 -56.75 54.23
C GLU A 527 -9.00 -56.15 55.30
N GLN A 528 -8.98 -56.75 56.50
CA GLN A 528 -8.67 -56.04 57.75
C GLN A 528 -7.18 -56.02 58.11
N VAL A 529 -6.76 -54.98 58.84
CA VAL A 529 -5.44 -54.88 59.46
C VAL A 529 -5.34 -55.80 60.69
N PRO A 530 -4.24 -56.57 60.80
CA PRO A 530 -3.57 -56.67 62.09
C PRO A 530 -2.05 -56.41 61.97
N MET A 531 -1.52 -55.53 62.83
CA MET A 531 -0.09 -55.45 63.08
C MET A 531 0.36 -56.54 64.05
N THR A 532 1.35 -57.35 63.68
CA THR A 532 2.32 -57.89 64.64
C THR A 532 3.66 -58.27 63.98
N THR A 533 4.74 -57.91 64.65
CA THR A 533 6.16 -58.22 64.40
C THR A 533 6.60 -59.48 65.21
N PRO A 534 7.86 -60.00 65.18
CA PRO A 534 9.04 -59.73 64.32
C PRO A 534 9.90 -61.00 63.93
N GLN A 535 11.13 -60.76 63.43
CA GLN A 535 12.41 -61.49 63.69
C GLN A 535 12.95 -62.65 62.79
N MET A 536 14.18 -62.39 62.29
CA MET A 536 15.39 -63.25 62.26
C MET A 536 15.58 -64.48 61.33
N ALA A 537 16.37 -64.28 60.26
CA ALA A 537 17.68 -64.95 59.95
C ALA A 537 18.30 -64.26 58.69
N ALA A 538 19.57 -63.84 58.58
CA ALA A 538 20.85 -64.57 58.64
C ALA A 538 20.99 -65.63 57.50
N ARG A 539 22.09 -65.73 56.71
CA ARG A 539 23.47 -65.20 56.87
C ARG A 539 24.32 -65.34 55.57
N ALA A 540 25.24 -64.39 55.29
CA ALA A 540 26.42 -64.48 54.39
C ALA A 540 26.19 -64.84 52.88
N GLY A 541 27.10 -64.56 51.92
CA GLY A 541 28.37 -63.80 51.84
C GLY A 541 28.91 -63.90 50.40
N ALA A 542 29.35 -62.83 49.71
CA ALA A 542 30.72 -62.28 49.73
C ALA A 542 31.84 -63.33 49.45
N ARG A 543 32.85 -63.12 48.59
CA ARG A 543 33.46 -61.85 48.08
C ARG A 543 34.50 -62.11 46.96
N ALA A 544 34.71 -61.13 46.05
CA ALA A 544 35.98 -60.79 45.36
C ALA A 544 36.68 -61.81 44.40
N ALA A 545 37.62 -61.44 43.50
CA ALA A 545 37.90 -60.21 42.71
C ALA A 545 39.10 -60.42 41.73
N LYS A 546 39.34 -59.48 40.78
CA LYS A 546 40.56 -59.31 39.93
C LYS A 546 40.70 -60.38 38.78
N ARG A 547 41.49 -60.23 37.69
CA ARG A 547 42.39 -59.15 37.18
C ARG A 547 42.69 -59.30 35.65
N SER A 548 43.14 -58.21 35.00
CA SER A 548 44.15 -58.11 33.90
C SER A 548 44.07 -58.88 32.56
N ASP A 549 44.10 -58.08 31.47
CA ASP A 549 45.03 -58.13 30.31
C ASP A 549 44.97 -59.19 29.16
N GLN A 550 44.49 -58.68 28.00
CA GLN A 550 45.05 -58.73 26.61
C GLN A 550 45.34 -60.02 25.79
N MET A 551 45.07 -59.84 24.47
CA MET A 551 45.71 -60.39 23.24
C MET A 551 45.26 -61.71 22.56
N ARG A 552 44.75 -61.53 21.32
CA ARG A 552 44.95 -62.31 20.07
C ARG A 552 44.47 -63.79 19.99
N ALA A 553 44.30 -64.43 18.81
CA ALA A 553 43.87 -64.01 17.45
C ALA A 553 43.77 -65.25 16.51
N ALA A 554 43.05 -65.13 15.38
CA ALA A 554 42.94 -66.09 14.25
C ALA A 554 42.26 -67.46 14.57
N GLY A 555 41.71 -68.21 13.60
CA GLY A 555 41.46 -68.01 12.16
C GLY A 555 40.31 -68.95 11.70
N ALA A 556 39.49 -68.68 10.67
CA ALA A 556 39.76 -68.46 9.23
C ALA A 556 39.56 -69.73 8.37
N ILE A 557 38.78 -69.65 7.27
CA ILE A 557 38.91 -70.35 5.95
C ILE A 557 37.70 -70.01 5.05
N ALA A 558 37.91 -70.00 3.72
CA ALA A 558 36.92 -69.70 2.65
C ALA A 558 36.79 -70.92 1.69
N PRO A 559 36.73 -70.89 0.31
CA PRO A 559 36.61 -69.84 -0.74
C PRO A 559 35.31 -70.07 -1.60
N SER A 560 35.10 -69.80 -2.90
CA SER A 560 35.88 -69.36 -4.10
C SER A 560 34.95 -68.89 -5.26
N ARG A 561 35.54 -68.44 -6.39
CA ARG A 561 34.98 -68.18 -7.76
C ARG A 561 34.21 -66.85 -7.99
N SER A 562 34.41 -66.10 -9.08
CA SER A 562 35.45 -66.03 -10.15
C SER A 562 35.10 -64.91 -11.16
N ALA A 563 35.97 -64.30 -11.98
CA ALA A 563 37.44 -64.05 -12.00
C ALA A 563 37.81 -63.25 -13.28
N ALA A 564 39.01 -62.61 -13.32
CA ALA A 564 39.77 -62.16 -14.53
C ALA A 564 39.20 -61.02 -15.43
N ASP A 565 39.98 -60.14 -16.09
CA ASP A 565 41.35 -59.63 -15.82
C ASP A 565 41.72 -58.36 -16.68
N SER A 566 42.86 -57.73 -16.37
CA SER A 566 43.78 -56.93 -17.25
C SER A 566 43.62 -55.41 -17.56
N LYS A 567 44.58 -54.64 -17.00
CA LYS A 567 45.50 -53.63 -17.62
C LYS A 567 45.08 -52.23 -18.16
N GLN A 568 45.50 -51.21 -17.36
CA GLN A 568 46.40 -50.07 -17.68
C GLN A 568 46.09 -48.94 -18.71
N ILE A 569 46.32 -47.69 -18.23
CA ILE A 569 46.77 -46.46 -18.95
C ILE A 569 45.69 -45.77 -19.85
N ASP A 570 45.45 -44.45 -19.85
CA ASP A 570 46.20 -43.29 -19.28
C ASP A 570 45.30 -42.18 -18.65
N GLN A 571 45.95 -41.12 -18.15
CA GLN A 571 45.47 -39.81 -17.63
C GLN A 571 44.19 -39.22 -18.30
N ASN A 572 43.32 -38.43 -17.63
CA ASN A 572 43.66 -37.23 -16.85
C ASN A 572 42.52 -36.71 -15.92
N LEU A 573 42.92 -35.93 -14.89
CA LEU A 573 42.13 -34.95 -14.11
C LEU A 573 40.71 -35.31 -13.59
N ALA A 574 40.66 -35.84 -12.35
CA ALA A 574 39.49 -35.76 -11.47
C ALA A 574 39.73 -34.73 -10.33
N GLY A 575 38.67 -34.16 -9.75
CA GLY A 575 38.74 -33.05 -8.78
C GLY A 575 37.56 -32.95 -7.80
N GLU A 576 36.91 -34.06 -7.51
CA GLU A 576 36.01 -34.26 -6.36
C GLU A 576 36.77 -34.23 -5.02
N SER A 577 36.17 -34.12 -3.82
CA SER A 577 34.86 -33.63 -3.34
C SER A 577 34.89 -33.57 -1.78
N GLY A 578 33.85 -33.03 -1.12
CA GLY A 578 33.72 -33.03 0.35
C GLY A 578 34.49 -31.89 1.07
N LEU A 579 34.25 -31.57 2.35
CA LEU A 579 33.56 -32.34 3.41
C LEU A 579 32.72 -31.42 4.35
N HIS A 580 32.09 -32.01 5.36
CA HIS A 580 31.09 -31.45 6.27
C HIS A 580 31.64 -30.82 7.59
N VAL A 581 30.97 -29.73 8.03
CA VAL A 581 30.44 -29.51 9.42
C VAL A 581 31.37 -29.01 10.56
N LYS A 582 31.04 -27.80 11.06
CA LYS A 582 31.18 -27.20 12.42
C LYS A 582 32.58 -27.04 13.07
N ILE A 583 32.86 -25.82 13.55
CA ILE A 583 32.91 -25.48 15.01
C ILE A 583 32.88 -23.94 15.23
N ALA A 584 32.72 -23.52 16.49
CA ALA A 584 32.17 -22.23 16.91
C ALA A 584 33.16 -21.05 17.11
N ALA A 585 32.62 -19.84 16.86
CA ALA A 585 32.61 -18.65 17.73
C ALA A 585 33.87 -17.78 18.05
N LYS A 586 33.55 -16.47 18.12
CA LYS A 586 34.02 -15.43 19.06
C LYS A 586 35.33 -14.66 18.76
N LYS A 587 35.21 -13.34 18.97
CA LYS A 587 36.26 -12.30 19.10
C LYS A 587 37.22 -12.11 17.91
N TRP A 588 37.12 -10.94 17.27
CA TRP A 588 38.30 -10.20 16.84
C TRP A 588 38.15 -8.71 17.20
N ILE A 589 39.01 -8.24 18.09
CA ILE A 589 39.21 -6.82 18.41
C ILE A 589 40.66 -6.50 18.04
N GLU A 590 40.79 -5.52 17.15
CA GLU A 590 41.94 -4.62 16.93
C GLU A 590 43.35 -5.13 16.59
N SER A 591 43.97 -4.28 15.76
CA SER A 591 45.40 -3.96 15.67
C SER A 591 46.29 -4.80 14.74
N LYS A 592 47.50 -4.25 14.51
CA LYS A 592 48.52 -4.57 13.50
C LYS A 592 48.21 -4.00 12.10
N PHE A 593 49.06 -3.16 11.49
CA PHE A 593 50.37 -2.59 11.88
C PHE A 593 50.45 -1.16 11.26
N SER A 594 50.66 -0.10 12.06
CA SER A 594 51.93 0.65 12.33
C SER A 594 52.49 1.50 11.18
N GLY A 595 53.21 2.60 11.42
CA GLY A 595 53.71 3.18 12.68
C GLY A 595 53.67 4.73 12.66
N ASN A 596 54.43 5.47 13.47
CA ASN A 596 55.48 5.06 14.41
C ASN A 596 55.67 6.12 15.52
N ASP A 597 56.24 5.73 16.67
CA ASP A 597 57.25 6.43 17.50
C ASP A 597 57.28 8.00 17.54
N ARG A 598 57.36 8.71 18.68
CA ARG A 598 57.90 8.35 20.02
C ARG A 598 57.66 9.43 21.12
N ASP A 599 57.76 8.99 22.38
CA ASP A 599 58.29 9.66 23.61
C ASP A 599 57.75 11.00 24.17
N GLY A 600 57.73 11.12 25.52
CA GLY A 600 57.42 12.33 26.31
C GLY A 600 55.94 12.44 26.74
N ALA A 601 55.45 12.06 27.93
CA ALA A 601 55.95 12.01 29.31
C ALA A 601 55.67 13.29 30.16
N GLU A 602 55.07 13.05 31.34
CA GLU A 602 54.90 13.94 32.51
C GLU A 602 53.92 15.13 32.47
N SER A 603 53.61 15.61 33.69
CA SER A 603 52.64 16.64 34.05
C SER A 603 53.30 18.01 34.25
N ASP A 604 52.56 19.12 34.17
CA ASP A 604 52.07 19.78 35.40
C ASP A 604 51.13 20.99 35.20
N SER A 605 50.82 21.64 36.32
CA SER A 605 49.76 22.60 36.65
C SER A 605 50.05 24.11 36.36
N GLU A 606 49.14 24.98 36.86
CA GLU A 606 49.23 26.47 36.97
C GLU A 606 48.77 27.29 35.72
N LYS A 607 47.66 28.06 35.79
CA LYS A 607 47.50 29.51 36.17
C LYS A 607 48.21 30.52 35.22
N GLY A 608 47.58 31.62 34.77
CA GLY A 608 46.20 32.14 34.91
C GLY A 608 46.09 33.66 34.65
N ASN A 609 44.88 34.24 34.75
CA ASN A 609 44.54 35.70 34.69
C ASN A 609 44.77 36.41 33.32
N HIS A 610 44.16 37.55 32.93
CA HIS A 610 43.15 38.54 33.43
C HIS A 610 42.67 39.36 32.18
N ARG A 611 41.61 40.20 32.07
CA ARG A 611 40.41 40.65 32.85
C ARG A 611 39.34 41.08 31.82
N VAL A 612 38.07 40.67 31.91
CA VAL A 612 36.91 41.35 32.54
C VAL A 612 36.46 42.71 31.95
N ALA A 613 35.24 42.71 31.39
CA ALA A 613 34.24 43.79 31.47
C ALA A 613 32.83 43.16 31.71
N ARG A 614 31.90 43.88 32.37
CA ARG A 614 30.64 43.37 32.99
C ARG A 614 29.74 44.56 33.43
N PRO A 615 28.52 44.37 34.01
CA PRO A 615 27.60 43.21 34.02
C PRO A 615 26.40 43.55 33.09
N PRO A 616 25.08 43.61 33.44
CA PRO A 616 24.25 43.01 34.53
C PRO A 616 24.16 41.45 34.47
N LEU A 617 23.38 40.66 35.23
CA LEU A 617 22.32 40.81 36.27
C LEU A 617 20.87 41.11 35.78
N VAL A 618 19.96 40.16 35.56
CA VAL A 618 19.58 38.89 36.23
C VAL A 618 18.92 39.07 37.61
N ARG A 619 17.71 38.51 37.77
CA ARG A 619 17.03 38.27 39.05
C ARG A 619 16.53 36.81 39.07
N LEU A 620 16.73 36.11 40.19
CA LEU A 620 16.43 34.68 40.34
C LEU A 620 14.96 34.42 40.69
N LEU A 621 14.42 33.32 40.16
CA LEU A 621 13.38 32.50 40.80
C LEU A 621 13.74 31.01 40.62
N THR A 622 13.16 30.16 41.48
CA THR A 622 13.73 28.85 41.85
C THR A 622 13.01 27.65 41.22
N ASN A 623 13.66 26.47 41.29
CA ASN A 623 13.11 25.18 40.86
C ASN A 623 11.94 24.74 41.76
N ALA A 624 10.72 25.22 41.49
CA ALA A 624 9.53 24.85 42.25
C ALA A 624 8.20 24.81 41.44
N ASP A 625 8.23 24.87 40.10
CA ASP A 625 7.02 24.80 39.27
C ASP A 625 7.24 23.91 38.03
N ARG A 626 6.99 22.59 38.19
CA ARG A 626 7.08 21.61 37.09
C ARG A 626 6.00 20.52 37.09
N GLN A 627 4.93 20.71 37.88
CA GLN A 627 3.77 19.80 37.95
C GLN A 627 2.42 20.51 37.72
N THR A 628 2.42 21.83 37.56
CA THR A 628 1.23 22.70 37.45
C THR A 628 0.80 22.95 35.99
N THR A 629 1.74 22.98 35.04
CA THR A 629 1.49 23.37 33.64
C THR A 629 0.66 22.39 32.81
N ASN A 630 0.54 21.12 33.21
CA ASN A 630 -0.23 20.13 32.43
C ASN A 630 -1.76 20.28 32.55
N LYS A 631 -2.29 21.01 33.55
CA LYS A 631 -3.76 21.18 33.70
C LYS A 631 -4.35 22.42 33.01
N GLN A 632 -3.54 23.44 32.69
CA GLN A 632 -4.04 24.58 31.91
C GLN A 632 -4.16 24.27 30.41
N HIS A 633 -3.34 23.34 29.89
CA HIS A 633 -3.40 22.97 28.47
C HIS A 633 -4.67 22.17 28.09
N GLU A 634 -5.37 21.58 29.07
CA GLU A 634 -6.68 20.94 28.84
C GLU A 634 -7.81 21.98 28.71
N GLN A 635 -7.77 23.08 29.47
CA GLN A 635 -8.86 24.07 29.51
C GLN A 635 -8.86 25.03 28.30
N ASP A 636 -7.70 25.38 27.75
CA ASP A 636 -7.61 26.23 26.55
C ASP A 636 -8.16 25.54 25.29
N LEU A 637 -8.17 24.20 25.24
CA LEU A 637 -8.72 23.43 24.13
C LEU A 637 -10.26 23.48 24.07
N GLU A 638 -10.95 23.53 25.21
CA GLU A 638 -12.42 23.67 25.24
C GLU A 638 -12.89 25.10 24.89
N LEU A 639 -12.15 26.12 25.34
CA LEU A 639 -12.44 27.52 25.01
C LEU A 639 -12.37 27.81 23.50
N HIS A 640 -11.49 27.11 22.78
CA HIS A 640 -11.33 27.30 21.34
C HIS A 640 -12.54 26.79 20.51
N ALA A 641 -13.33 25.86 21.03
CA ALA A 641 -14.58 25.40 20.42
C ALA A 641 -15.72 26.44 20.57
N LEU A 642 -15.82 27.08 21.75
CA LEU A 642 -16.83 28.10 22.06
C LEU A 642 -16.64 29.39 21.25
N SER A 643 -15.41 29.72 20.85
CA SER A 643 -15.11 30.86 19.97
C SER A 643 -15.81 30.74 18.61
N ASN A 644 -15.62 29.60 17.92
CA ASN A 644 -16.15 29.38 16.56
C ASN A 644 -17.69 29.37 16.51
N TRP A 645 -18.37 28.88 17.56
CA TRP A 645 -19.83 28.92 17.63
C TRP A 645 -20.40 30.35 17.71
N ARG A 646 -19.69 31.26 18.41
CA ARG A 646 -20.14 32.65 18.59
C ARG A 646 -20.10 33.46 17.29
N HIS A 647 -19.17 33.18 16.37
CA HIS A 647 -19.15 33.82 15.05
C HIS A 647 -20.26 33.30 14.11
N SER A 648 -20.60 32.01 14.16
CA SER A 648 -21.71 31.46 13.35
C SER A 648 -23.07 32.08 13.71
N LYS A 649 -23.30 32.37 15.00
CA LYS A 649 -24.57 32.93 15.49
C LYS A 649 -24.82 34.39 15.10
N ALA A 650 -23.78 35.17 14.76
CA ALA A 650 -23.90 36.59 14.43
C ALA A 650 -24.59 36.84 13.08
N ASN A 651 -24.42 35.95 12.09
CA ASN A 651 -25.02 36.11 10.75
C ASN A 651 -26.50 35.71 10.68
N LEU A 652 -27.00 34.87 11.59
CA LEU A 652 -28.39 34.42 11.60
C LEU A 652 -29.39 35.50 12.08
N ASN A 653 -28.95 36.43 12.94
CA ASN A 653 -29.81 37.50 13.44
C ASN A 653 -29.96 38.70 12.47
N ARG A 654 -29.19 38.74 11.37
CA ARG A 654 -29.21 39.87 10.41
C ARG A 654 -30.15 39.68 9.21
N LEU A 655 -30.94 38.59 9.20
CA LEU A 655 -31.89 38.23 8.14
C LEU A 655 -33.37 38.22 8.61
N ARG A 656 -33.70 38.92 9.70
CA ARG A 656 -35.07 39.00 10.27
C ARG A 656 -35.65 40.42 10.33
N SER A 657 -35.13 41.36 9.55
CA SER A 657 -35.53 42.77 9.61
C SER A 657 -35.62 43.44 8.24
N LEU A 658 -36.46 42.92 7.35
CA LEU A 658 -36.94 43.61 6.14
C LEU A 658 -38.43 43.34 5.96
N ASN A 659 -39.27 44.34 6.27
CA ASN A 659 -40.68 44.37 5.90
C ASN A 659 -40.81 44.92 4.48
N LEU A 660 -41.61 44.28 3.63
CA LEU A 660 -42.33 44.89 2.49
C LEU A 660 -43.65 44.09 2.27
N PRO A 661 -44.67 44.68 1.60
CA PRO A 661 -46.07 44.36 1.93
C PRO A 661 -46.82 43.48 0.90
N GLU A 662 -48.06 43.15 1.26
CA GLU A 662 -49.06 42.47 0.42
C GLU A 662 -49.58 43.37 -0.72
N THR A 663 -49.94 42.80 -1.89
CA THR A 663 -51.21 42.99 -2.63
C THR A 663 -51.20 42.39 -4.06
N GLY A 664 -52.39 42.04 -4.59
CA GLY A 664 -52.67 41.80 -6.02
C GLY A 664 -52.37 40.38 -6.52
N GLN A 665 -53.35 39.48 -6.70
CA GLN A 665 -54.38 39.41 -7.79
C GLN A 665 -53.79 39.20 -9.20
N GLY A 666 -54.37 38.28 -9.98
CA GLY A 666 -53.86 37.93 -11.33
C GLY A 666 -54.21 36.54 -11.87
N ASP A 667 -55.32 35.97 -11.39
CA ASP A 667 -56.15 34.86 -11.92
C ASP A 667 -55.77 33.97 -13.12
N HIS A 668 -56.27 32.72 -12.98
CA HIS A 668 -56.78 31.83 -14.05
C HIS A 668 -55.78 31.10 -15.00
N ALA A 669 -56.01 29.83 -15.37
CA ALA A 669 -56.97 28.85 -14.84
C ALA A 669 -56.62 27.39 -15.23
N ALA A 670 -57.26 26.45 -14.51
CA ALA A 670 -57.83 25.18 -15.02
C ALA A 670 -56.91 24.08 -15.60
N HIS A 671 -57.20 22.78 -15.43
CA HIS A 671 -57.99 22.06 -14.42
C HIS A 671 -57.41 20.61 -14.39
N THR A 672 -57.07 19.97 -13.26
CA THR A 672 -57.92 19.16 -12.34
C THR A 672 -58.77 18.09 -13.04
N ASN A 673 -59.22 16.97 -12.46
CA ASN A 673 -59.41 16.49 -11.07
C ASN A 673 -59.59 14.93 -11.17
N ALA A 674 -59.89 14.07 -10.19
CA ALA A 674 -59.93 13.94 -8.72
C ALA A 674 -59.92 12.39 -8.46
N THR A 675 -59.94 11.75 -7.28
CA THR A 675 -60.45 11.99 -5.91
C THR A 675 -59.52 11.24 -4.92
N SER A 676 -59.18 11.68 -3.71
CA SER A 676 -59.98 11.95 -2.49
C SER A 676 -60.80 10.73 -1.98
N SER A 677 -60.73 10.30 -0.71
CA SER A 677 -59.87 10.69 0.45
C SER A 677 -59.82 9.52 1.48
N HIS A 678 -59.83 9.55 2.83
CA HIS A 678 -60.15 10.56 3.87
C HIS A 678 -59.61 10.18 5.28
N ARG A 679 -58.79 11.06 5.90
CA ARG A 679 -58.39 11.14 7.35
C ARG A 679 -57.68 9.97 8.07
N TYR A 680 -56.57 10.32 8.75
CA TYR A 680 -56.36 9.97 10.17
C TYR A 680 -55.74 11.15 10.92
N ARG A 681 -55.86 11.19 12.27
CA ARG A 681 -55.37 12.30 13.11
C ARG A 681 -53.90 12.11 13.51
N SER A 682 -53.13 13.20 13.50
CA SER A 682 -51.86 13.28 14.23
C SER A 682 -52.07 13.61 15.71
N HIS A 683 -51.14 13.19 16.56
CA HIS A 683 -50.99 13.65 17.95
C HIS A 683 -49.49 13.86 18.23
N ASN A 684 -49.12 15.04 18.72
CA ASN A 684 -47.75 15.36 19.13
C ASN A 684 -47.53 14.93 20.58
N ALA A 685 -46.64 13.97 20.84
CA ALA A 685 -46.38 13.47 22.19
C ALA A 685 -44.92 12.99 22.43
N PHE A 686 -43.91 13.71 21.94
CA PHE A 686 -42.50 13.47 22.33
C PHE A 686 -41.75 14.78 22.60
N ASN A 687 -42.09 15.43 23.73
CA ASN A 687 -41.31 16.56 24.25
C ASN A 687 -41.59 16.81 25.75
N LYS A 688 -41.09 15.93 26.62
CA LYS A 688 -40.99 16.10 28.09
C LYS A 688 -40.04 15.04 28.67
N PHE A 689 -39.31 15.41 29.72
CA PHE A 689 -38.21 14.68 30.42
C PHE A 689 -36.76 15.01 30.00
N VAL A 690 -36.42 16.29 30.15
CA VAL A 690 -35.07 16.75 30.51
C VAL A 690 -35.23 17.67 31.74
N HIS A 691 -34.24 17.67 32.64
CA HIS A 691 -34.19 18.35 33.95
C HIS A 691 -34.78 17.62 35.16
N GLN A 692 -33.98 16.72 35.73
CA GLN A 692 -33.71 16.71 37.18
C GLN A 692 -32.18 16.64 37.39
N PRO A 693 -31.60 17.28 38.42
CA PRO A 693 -30.22 17.06 38.82
C PRO A 693 -30.10 15.72 39.56
N ILE A 694 -28.99 15.01 39.37
CA ILE A 694 -28.67 13.78 40.11
C ILE A 694 -27.49 14.08 41.03
N ASP A 695 -27.67 13.85 42.33
CA ASP A 695 -26.64 14.05 43.36
C ASP A 695 -25.49 13.05 43.21
N PHE A 696 -24.26 13.53 43.38
CA PHE A 696 -23.06 12.69 43.52
C PHE A 696 -22.94 12.17 44.96
N ALA A 697 -23.84 11.26 45.33
CA ALA A 697 -23.75 10.49 46.57
C ALA A 697 -22.80 9.29 46.41
N ARG A 698 -21.99 9.04 47.45
CA ARG A 698 -20.92 8.03 47.52
C ARG A 698 -21.42 6.62 47.13
N ARG A 699 -20.61 5.88 46.36
CA ARG A 699 -20.69 4.42 46.27
C ARG A 699 -19.54 3.80 47.06
N ASP A 700 -19.83 2.69 47.73
CA ASP A 700 -18.85 1.96 48.57
C ASP A 700 -17.84 1.16 47.72
N PRO A 701 -16.57 1.02 48.15
CA PRO A 701 -15.57 0.25 47.40
C PRO A 701 -15.76 -1.27 47.42
N MET A 702 -16.42 -1.82 48.45
CA MET A 702 -16.30 -3.25 48.81
C MET A 702 -16.89 -4.23 47.78
N ASN A 703 -17.81 -3.82 46.90
CA ASN A 703 -18.42 -4.72 45.91
C ASN A 703 -17.63 -4.85 44.59
N ALA A 704 -16.44 -4.23 44.48
CA ALA A 704 -15.57 -4.39 43.32
C ALA A 704 -14.69 -5.65 43.42
N GLU A 705 -14.03 -5.86 44.56
CA GLU A 705 -13.10 -6.98 44.77
C GLU A 705 -13.82 -8.33 44.79
N GLN A 706 -15.00 -8.40 45.39
CA GLN A 706 -15.78 -9.63 45.47
C GLN A 706 -16.22 -10.15 44.10
N LYS A 707 -16.48 -9.25 43.14
CA LYS A 707 -16.82 -9.65 41.77
C LYS A 707 -15.58 -10.07 40.96
N ILE A 708 -14.42 -9.48 41.22
CA ILE A 708 -13.15 -9.91 40.60
C ILE A 708 -12.83 -11.36 41.03
N LEU A 709 -13.10 -11.71 42.29
CA LEU A 709 -12.93 -13.09 42.79
C LEU A 709 -13.92 -14.08 42.15
N GLU A 710 -15.18 -13.68 41.91
CA GLU A 710 -16.15 -14.50 41.16
C GLU A 710 -15.73 -14.72 39.70
N ASP A 711 -15.22 -13.67 39.03
CA ASP A 711 -14.70 -13.75 37.65
C ASP A 711 -13.39 -14.58 37.57
N GLU A 712 -12.58 -14.64 38.63
CA GLU A 712 -11.37 -15.48 38.72
C GLU A 712 -11.67 -16.98 38.94
N GLU A 713 -12.71 -17.35 39.70
CA GLU A 713 -13.09 -18.76 39.87
C GLU A 713 -13.72 -19.40 38.61
N ASP A 714 -14.47 -18.64 37.81
CA ASP A 714 -15.11 -19.17 36.60
C ASP A 714 -14.08 -19.41 35.47
N ALA A 715 -12.93 -18.72 35.50
CA ALA A 715 -11.84 -18.88 34.54
C ALA A 715 -11.20 -20.29 34.55
N ILE A 716 -11.30 -21.02 35.67
CA ILE A 716 -10.65 -22.33 35.89
C ILE A 716 -11.48 -23.50 35.32
N ARG A 717 -12.66 -23.23 34.72
CA ARG A 717 -13.69 -24.26 34.46
C ARG A 717 -13.70 -24.82 33.02
N ARG A 718 -13.23 -26.08 32.91
CA ARG A 718 -13.55 -27.16 31.93
C ARG A 718 -13.16 -26.99 30.43
N PRO A 719 -12.73 -28.08 29.75
CA PRO A 719 -12.36 -28.09 28.33
C PRO A 719 -13.53 -28.46 27.38
N GLU A 720 -14.41 -27.50 27.04
CA GLU A 720 -15.59 -27.78 26.18
C GLU A 720 -15.91 -26.66 25.15
N ARG A 721 -14.88 -25.98 24.64
CA ARG A 721 -15.03 -24.66 23.99
C ARG A 721 -15.54 -24.66 22.54
N HIS A 722 -15.11 -25.59 21.68
CA HIS A 722 -15.60 -25.63 20.28
C HIS A 722 -17.12 -25.89 20.22
N ALA A 723 -17.62 -26.75 21.10
CA ALA A 723 -19.04 -26.89 21.39
C ALA A 723 -19.68 -25.56 21.82
N ARG A 724 -19.16 -24.91 22.88
CA ARG A 724 -19.70 -23.64 23.43
C ARG A 724 -19.83 -22.52 22.37
N LYS A 725 -18.90 -22.43 21.41
CA LYS A 725 -18.95 -21.52 20.24
C LYS A 725 -20.22 -21.73 19.40
N TRP A 726 -20.50 -22.97 19.02
CA TRP A 726 -21.68 -23.32 18.22
C TRP A 726 -22.98 -23.40 19.03
N ARG A 727 -22.94 -23.80 20.31
CA ARG A 727 -24.08 -23.67 21.24
C ARG A 727 -24.50 -22.21 21.43
N LYS A 728 -23.55 -21.27 21.47
CA LYS A 728 -23.84 -19.82 21.54
C LYS A 728 -24.51 -19.32 20.26
N LEU A 729 -24.04 -19.75 19.08
CA LEU A 729 -24.75 -19.56 17.80
C LEU A 729 -26.20 -20.04 17.89
N VAL A 730 -26.42 -21.30 18.26
CA VAL A 730 -27.75 -21.93 18.26
C VAL A 730 -28.68 -21.33 19.33
N LYS A 731 -28.22 -21.06 20.56
CA LYS A 731 -29.03 -20.37 21.58
C LYS A 731 -29.39 -18.94 21.18
N MET A 732 -28.50 -18.19 20.49
CA MET A 732 -28.85 -16.87 19.94
C MET A 732 -29.92 -16.99 18.84
N MET A 733 -29.79 -17.96 17.92
CA MET A 733 -30.75 -18.14 16.82
C MET A 733 -32.12 -18.69 17.25
N LYS A 734 -32.19 -19.53 18.29
CA LYS A 734 -33.46 -19.95 18.89
C LYS A 734 -34.22 -18.76 19.49
N LYS A 735 -33.52 -17.92 20.26
CA LYS A 735 -34.13 -16.81 21.01
C LYS A 735 -34.82 -15.77 20.12
N ASP A 736 -34.36 -15.62 18.88
CA ASP A 736 -34.96 -14.73 17.87
C ASP A 736 -36.29 -15.26 17.26
N LYS A 737 -36.70 -16.51 17.54
CA LYS A 737 -37.97 -17.10 17.07
C LYS A 737 -39.13 -17.02 18.08
N GLY A 738 -38.89 -16.54 19.30
CA GLY A 738 -39.92 -16.38 20.33
C GLY A 738 -40.24 -17.66 21.13
N GLU A 739 -39.38 -18.68 21.07
CA GLU A 739 -39.46 -19.85 21.94
C GLU A 739 -38.77 -19.54 23.29
N GLU A 740 -39.56 -19.38 24.36
CA GLU A 740 -39.06 -19.27 25.73
C GLU A 740 -38.83 -20.67 26.33
N ASP A 741 -37.65 -21.24 26.09
CA ASP A 741 -37.21 -22.48 26.77
C ASP A 741 -37.02 -22.22 28.28
N SER A 742 -37.99 -22.65 29.11
CA SER A 742 -37.96 -22.53 30.57
C SER A 742 -37.26 -23.72 31.24
N GLU A 743 -35.93 -23.78 31.12
CA GLU A 743 -35.09 -24.77 31.82
C GLU A 743 -34.27 -24.09 32.94
N GLU A 744 -34.41 -24.58 34.17
CA GLU A 744 -33.54 -24.19 35.28
C GLU A 744 -32.14 -24.80 35.12
N GLU A 745 -31.09 -24.11 35.56
CA GLU A 745 -29.73 -24.64 35.47
C GLU A 745 -29.51 -25.77 36.50
N GLU A 746 -29.57 -27.03 36.04
CA GLU A 746 -29.07 -28.17 36.83
C GLU A 746 -27.60 -27.94 37.19
N LYS A 747 -27.31 -27.90 38.49
CA LYS A 747 -25.94 -27.82 38.99
C LYS A 747 -25.22 -29.15 38.74
N PRO A 748 -24.12 -29.19 37.97
CA PRO A 748 -23.36 -30.41 37.77
C PRO A 748 -22.62 -30.80 39.05
N GLU A 749 -22.55 -32.10 39.34
CA GLU A 749 -21.80 -32.64 40.48
C GLU A 749 -20.29 -32.31 40.42
N GLU A 750 -19.65 -32.33 41.60
CA GLU A 750 -18.27 -31.90 41.83
C GLU A 750 -17.23 -32.97 41.43
N PRO A 751 -16.33 -32.71 40.46
CA PRO A 751 -15.12 -33.51 40.24
C PRO A 751 -13.95 -32.96 41.08
N GLN A 752 -13.14 -33.86 41.64
CA GLN A 752 -12.03 -33.49 42.53
C GLN A 752 -10.98 -32.58 41.87
N SER A 753 -10.45 -31.63 42.65
CA SER A 753 -9.56 -30.57 42.17
C SER A 753 -8.11 -31.03 41.93
N TYR A 754 -7.59 -30.77 40.73
CA TYR A 754 -6.16 -30.85 40.43
C TYR A 754 -5.50 -29.47 40.58
N ALA A 755 -4.91 -29.22 41.75
CA ALA A 755 -4.20 -27.97 42.05
C ALA A 755 -2.80 -27.94 41.38
N GLY A 756 -2.75 -27.60 40.09
CA GLY A 756 -1.51 -27.29 39.38
C GLY A 756 -1.10 -25.82 39.55
N SER A 757 0.16 -25.55 39.91
CA SER A 757 0.69 -24.18 39.95
C SER A 757 0.69 -23.54 38.54
N PRO A 758 0.46 -22.22 38.41
CA PRO A 758 0.42 -21.57 37.11
C PRO A 758 1.74 -21.74 36.35
N ILE A 759 1.65 -22.28 35.14
CA ILE A 759 2.82 -22.57 34.30
C ILE A 759 3.38 -21.24 33.78
N VAL A 760 4.55 -20.85 34.29
CA VAL A 760 5.24 -19.63 33.86
C VAL A 760 5.65 -19.77 32.39
N VAL A 761 4.89 -19.15 31.49
CA VAL A 761 5.11 -19.24 30.04
C VAL A 761 6.29 -18.34 29.65
N ASP A 762 7.39 -18.91 29.14
CA ASP A 762 8.55 -18.13 28.71
C ASP A 762 8.16 -17.11 27.63
N THR A 763 8.76 -15.93 27.66
CA THR A 763 8.49 -14.80 26.78
C THR A 763 9.51 -14.64 25.66
N LYS A 764 10.67 -15.29 25.77
CA LYS A 764 11.78 -15.17 24.80
C LYS A 764 11.53 -15.94 23.52
N HIS A 765 11.97 -15.38 22.40
CA HIS A 765 11.91 -16.00 21.07
C HIS A 765 10.50 -16.44 20.63
N ARG A 766 9.44 -15.85 21.19
CA ARG A 766 8.06 -16.07 20.73
C ARG A 766 7.89 -15.62 19.29
N TYR A 767 7.06 -16.34 18.55
CA TYR A 767 6.68 -15.93 17.19
C TYR A 767 5.58 -14.86 17.21
N PHE A 768 4.69 -14.87 18.20
CA PHE A 768 3.52 -14.00 18.28
C PHE A 768 3.46 -13.33 19.66
N VAL A 769 3.87 -12.07 19.74
CA VAL A 769 3.99 -11.34 21.02
C VAL A 769 2.72 -10.54 21.31
N GLY A 770 2.11 -10.78 22.47
CA GLY A 770 0.97 -10.00 22.96
C GLY A 770 -0.25 -10.10 22.02
N LYS A 771 -0.79 -8.94 21.64
CA LYS A 771 -1.97 -8.80 20.77
C LYS A 771 -1.83 -9.55 19.44
N ASP A 772 -0.61 -9.77 18.99
CA ASP A 772 -0.28 -10.50 17.75
C ASP A 772 -0.62 -12.00 17.81
N TYR A 773 -0.77 -12.59 19.00
CA TYR A 773 -1.39 -13.91 19.17
C TYR A 773 -2.92 -13.75 19.19
N SER A 774 -3.55 -13.90 18.03
CA SER A 774 -4.97 -13.59 17.80
C SER A 774 -5.77 -14.74 17.21
N ASN A 775 -7.03 -14.87 17.63
CA ASN A 775 -8.05 -15.67 16.95
C ASN A 775 -9.37 -14.86 16.93
N PRO A 776 -9.72 -14.22 15.79
CA PRO A 776 -10.90 -13.36 15.68
C PRO A 776 -12.24 -14.06 15.99
N TYR A 777 -12.33 -15.39 15.85
CA TYR A 777 -13.55 -16.12 16.21
C TYR A 777 -13.78 -16.25 17.72
N GLU A 778 -12.72 -16.06 18.53
CA GLU A 778 -12.79 -16.15 19.98
C GLU A 778 -12.84 -14.75 20.61
N LYS A 779 -12.13 -13.77 20.03
CA LYS A 779 -12.13 -12.36 20.47
C LYS A 779 -11.51 -11.43 19.42
N ASP A 780 -12.17 -10.31 19.10
CA ASP A 780 -11.54 -9.20 18.36
C ASP A 780 -10.52 -8.44 19.23
N PHE A 781 -9.69 -7.61 18.60
CA PHE A 781 -8.61 -6.87 19.25
C PHE A 781 -9.13 -5.78 20.21
N VAL A 782 -8.64 -5.81 21.44
CA VAL A 782 -8.98 -4.83 22.50
C VAL A 782 -7.74 -4.27 23.17
N GLU A 783 -7.80 -3.00 23.58
CA GLU A 783 -6.72 -2.27 24.25
C GLU A 783 -5.38 -2.34 23.49
N LEU A 784 -5.38 -1.89 22.24
CA LEU A 784 -4.22 -1.98 21.33
C LEU A 784 -2.97 -1.23 21.84
N GLU A 785 -3.16 -0.21 22.68
CA GLU A 785 -2.09 0.46 23.41
C GLU A 785 -1.27 -0.51 24.30
N LYS A 786 -1.89 -1.59 24.80
CA LYS A 786 -1.26 -2.66 25.59
C LYS A 786 -0.73 -3.78 24.69
N TYR A 787 -0.03 -3.41 23.61
CA TYR A 787 0.40 -4.32 22.53
C TYR A 787 1.10 -5.62 22.97
N ALA A 788 1.79 -5.62 24.11
CA ALA A 788 2.54 -6.77 24.65
C ALA A 788 1.69 -7.76 25.47
N GLU A 789 0.44 -7.42 25.78
CA GLU A 789 -0.51 -8.30 26.49
C GLU A 789 -1.34 -9.11 25.48
N ASP A 790 -1.51 -10.41 25.73
CA ASP A 790 -2.30 -11.29 24.85
C ASP A 790 -3.79 -10.88 24.84
N CYS A 791 -4.48 -11.00 23.71
CA CYS A 791 -5.95 -10.80 23.66
C CYS A 791 -6.71 -11.99 24.28
N ILE A 792 -6.13 -13.18 24.14
CA ILE A 792 -6.72 -14.50 24.41
C ILE A 792 -5.68 -15.37 25.13
N ASP A 793 -6.12 -16.31 25.96
CA ASP A 793 -5.19 -17.21 26.66
C ASP A 793 -4.59 -18.26 25.70
N ARG A 794 -3.32 -18.04 25.33
CA ARG A 794 -2.55 -18.91 24.44
C ARG A 794 -2.29 -20.33 24.96
N THR A 795 -2.58 -20.63 26.23
CA THR A 795 -2.44 -21.98 26.79
C THR A 795 -3.65 -22.86 26.50
N ILE A 796 -4.80 -22.27 26.15
CA ILE A 796 -6.08 -22.98 25.93
C ILE A 796 -6.81 -22.61 24.63
N VAL A 797 -6.41 -21.51 23.96
CA VAL A 797 -6.92 -21.10 22.64
C VAL A 797 -5.78 -21.14 21.61
N PRO A 798 -5.91 -21.91 20.51
CA PRO A 798 -4.99 -21.80 19.37
C PRO A 798 -5.21 -20.48 18.62
N ARG A 799 -4.13 -19.85 18.14
CA ARG A 799 -4.25 -18.73 17.21
C ARG A 799 -4.82 -19.21 15.87
N MET A 800 -5.46 -18.30 15.13
CA MET A 800 -5.88 -18.55 13.75
C MET A 800 -4.70 -18.25 12.81
N PRO A 801 -4.20 -19.21 12.01
CA PRO A 801 -3.14 -18.94 11.04
C PRO A 801 -3.60 -18.02 9.90
N TRP A 802 -2.65 -17.30 9.28
CA TRP A 802 -2.90 -16.30 8.25
C TRP A 802 -2.15 -16.64 6.96
N HIS A 803 -2.90 -16.97 5.91
CA HIS A 803 -2.37 -17.25 4.58
C HIS A 803 -2.74 -16.10 3.63
N ASP A 804 -1.74 -15.53 2.97
CA ASP A 804 -1.86 -14.28 2.22
C ASP A 804 -0.65 -14.10 1.30
N GLU A 805 -0.75 -13.23 0.30
CA GLU A 805 0.30 -13.00 -0.69
C GLU A 805 0.53 -11.51 -0.97
N ALA A 806 1.72 -11.25 -1.49
CA ALA A 806 2.11 -9.93 -1.97
C ALA A 806 3.14 -10.05 -3.09
N LEU A 807 3.47 -8.93 -3.70
CA LEU A 807 4.60 -8.79 -4.61
C LEU A 807 5.35 -7.49 -4.34
N VAL A 808 6.59 -7.43 -4.83
CA VAL A 808 7.38 -6.20 -4.96
C VAL A 808 7.65 -5.93 -6.44
N VAL A 809 7.50 -4.68 -6.83
CA VAL A 809 7.78 -4.17 -8.18
C VAL A 809 8.73 -2.98 -8.12
N PHE A 810 9.43 -2.76 -9.22
CA PHE A 810 10.57 -1.85 -9.30
C PHE A 810 10.38 -0.76 -10.37
N GLY A 811 11.17 0.31 -10.30
CA GLY A 811 11.33 1.31 -11.36
C GLY A 811 10.03 2.03 -11.75
N LYS A 812 9.66 2.01 -13.03
CA LYS A 812 8.51 2.75 -13.55
C LYS A 812 7.17 2.24 -13.02
N VAL A 813 7.08 0.98 -12.59
CA VAL A 813 5.89 0.43 -11.90
C VAL A 813 5.78 0.99 -10.48
N ALA A 814 6.89 1.01 -9.74
CA ALA A 814 6.92 1.56 -8.38
C ALA A 814 6.50 3.04 -8.36
N ARG A 815 6.86 3.80 -9.40
CA ARG A 815 6.36 5.18 -9.60
C ARG A 815 4.86 5.26 -9.88
N ASP A 816 4.23 4.27 -10.51
CA ASP A 816 2.77 4.28 -10.68
C ASP A 816 2.05 3.99 -9.35
N VAL A 817 2.61 3.15 -8.48
CA VAL A 817 2.13 3.03 -7.08
C VAL A 817 2.34 4.34 -6.32
N ALA A 818 3.53 4.96 -6.43
CA ALA A 818 3.84 6.25 -5.81
C ALA A 818 2.90 7.37 -6.31
N ARG A 819 2.60 7.41 -7.61
CA ARG A 819 1.66 8.36 -8.23
C ARG A 819 0.27 8.25 -7.59
N HIS A 820 -0.21 7.04 -7.31
CA HIS A 820 -1.47 6.82 -6.63
C HIS A 820 -1.43 7.30 -5.16
N PHE A 821 -0.38 6.97 -4.41
CA PHE A 821 -0.19 7.48 -3.04
C PHE A 821 -0.17 9.02 -3.01
N ILE A 822 0.64 9.64 -3.88
CA ILE A 822 0.78 11.08 -4.01
C ILE A 822 -0.56 11.74 -4.38
N GLN A 823 -1.35 11.10 -5.25
CA GLN A 823 -2.69 11.57 -5.62
C GLN A 823 -3.65 11.58 -4.43
N ARG A 824 -3.64 10.54 -3.58
CA ARG A 824 -4.40 10.48 -2.32
C ARG A 824 -3.91 11.47 -1.28
N TRP A 825 -2.60 11.51 -1.04
CA TRP A 825 -1.99 12.41 -0.07
C TRP A 825 -2.31 13.88 -0.39
N ASN A 826 -2.16 14.29 -1.65
CA ASN A 826 -2.38 15.66 -2.06
C ASN A 826 -3.86 16.09 -2.01
N ILE A 827 -4.83 15.18 -2.21
CA ILE A 827 -6.26 15.52 -2.03
C ILE A 827 -6.63 15.58 -0.54
N HIS A 828 -6.20 14.61 0.28
CA HIS A 828 -6.49 14.62 1.72
C HIS A 828 -5.76 15.74 2.47
N LYS A 829 -4.61 16.20 1.99
CA LYS A 829 -4.00 17.47 2.43
C LYS A 829 -4.91 18.66 2.10
N CYS A 830 -5.48 18.75 0.90
CA CYS A 830 -6.40 19.84 0.56
C CYS A 830 -7.68 19.83 1.41
N GLU A 831 -8.16 18.65 1.82
CA GLU A 831 -9.36 18.49 2.65
C GLU A 831 -9.11 18.87 4.12
N LYS A 832 -7.98 18.44 4.70
CA LYS A 832 -7.75 18.52 6.15
C LYS A 832 -6.59 19.41 6.61
N PHE A 833 -5.59 19.62 5.74
CA PHE A 833 -4.29 20.21 6.09
C PHE A 833 -3.85 21.31 5.09
N LEU A 834 -4.79 22.00 4.45
CA LEU A 834 -4.53 22.93 3.34
C LEU A 834 -3.62 24.11 3.73
N TYR A 835 -3.65 24.49 4.99
CA TYR A 835 -2.87 25.58 5.60
C TYR A 835 -1.86 25.09 6.65
N GLU A 836 -1.70 23.77 6.82
CA GLU A 836 -0.66 23.22 7.69
C GLU A 836 0.55 22.81 6.84
N ASP A 837 1.61 23.64 6.89
CA ASP A 837 2.83 23.41 6.12
C ASP A 837 3.65 22.22 6.64
N SER A 838 3.37 21.77 7.87
CA SER A 838 3.95 20.55 8.46
C SER A 838 3.59 19.27 7.68
N TYR A 839 2.52 19.28 6.88
CA TYR A 839 2.24 18.24 5.88
C TYR A 839 2.56 18.82 4.50
N PRO A 840 3.61 18.39 3.78
CA PRO A 840 3.92 18.92 2.46
C PRO A 840 2.94 18.43 1.38
N PHE A 841 2.94 19.09 0.22
CA PHE A 841 2.45 18.47 -1.02
C PHE A 841 3.57 17.61 -1.62
N LEU A 842 3.27 16.37 -1.99
CA LEU A 842 4.25 15.42 -2.52
C LEU A 842 4.33 15.49 -4.05
N LEU A 843 5.52 15.21 -4.60
CA LEU A 843 5.84 15.31 -6.02
C LEU A 843 6.22 13.93 -6.57
N PRO A 844 5.68 13.51 -7.73
CA PRO A 844 6.15 12.28 -8.37
C PRO A 844 7.54 12.49 -8.96
N LYS A 845 8.40 11.48 -8.81
CA LYS A 845 9.71 11.44 -9.48
C LYS A 845 9.56 11.22 -10.99
N THR A 846 10.56 11.64 -11.75
CA THR A 846 10.58 11.50 -13.22
C THR A 846 10.60 10.04 -13.62
N TYR A 847 9.88 9.71 -14.69
CA TYR A 847 9.83 8.34 -15.21
C TYR A 847 11.08 7.94 -16.01
N ASP A 848 11.99 8.88 -16.32
CA ASP A 848 13.21 8.64 -17.11
C ASP A 848 14.49 8.82 -16.28
N ASP A 849 14.47 8.19 -15.11
CA ASP A 849 15.60 8.10 -14.18
C ASP A 849 16.61 7.04 -14.65
N PRO A 850 17.88 7.40 -14.94
CA PRO A 850 18.87 6.46 -15.45
C PRO A 850 19.30 5.39 -14.42
N ASP A 851 19.00 5.58 -13.12
CA ASP A 851 19.28 4.58 -12.10
C ASP A 851 18.20 3.47 -12.03
N ASP A 852 17.07 3.57 -12.76
CA ASP A 852 16.06 2.49 -12.82
C ASP A 852 16.64 1.18 -13.35
N LEU A 853 17.50 1.27 -14.37
CA LEU A 853 18.22 0.13 -14.96
C LEU A 853 19.33 -0.42 -14.03
N ARG A 854 19.53 0.23 -12.87
CA ARG A 854 20.61 -0.03 -11.91
C ARG A 854 20.10 -0.40 -10.52
N VAL A 855 18.80 -0.63 -10.34
CA VAL A 855 18.22 -1.11 -9.07
C VAL A 855 18.68 -2.55 -8.83
N LYS A 856 19.91 -2.68 -8.30
CA LYS A 856 20.60 -3.94 -7.96
C LYS A 856 20.60 -4.22 -6.45
N ASN A 857 20.22 -3.24 -5.64
CA ASN A 857 20.07 -3.37 -4.19
C ASN A 857 18.87 -4.25 -3.78
N TRP A 858 18.12 -4.84 -4.71
CA TRP A 858 17.18 -5.92 -4.38
C TRP A 858 17.90 -7.08 -3.67
N ALA A 859 19.19 -7.32 -3.92
CA ALA A 859 19.98 -8.32 -3.23
C ALA A 859 20.26 -7.99 -1.74
N GLU A 860 19.95 -6.76 -1.29
CA GLU A 860 20.03 -6.37 0.13
C GLU A 860 18.78 -6.81 0.91
N PHE A 861 17.66 -7.08 0.23
CA PHE A 861 16.38 -7.40 0.88
C PHE A 861 15.62 -8.63 0.36
N LEU A 862 15.89 -9.09 -0.87
CA LEU A 862 15.39 -10.35 -1.43
C LEU A 862 16.43 -11.46 -1.32
N GLU A 863 15.96 -12.68 -1.06
CA GLU A 863 16.80 -13.88 -0.93
C GLU A 863 16.97 -14.62 -2.28
N ALA A 864 16.28 -14.15 -3.34
CA ALA A 864 16.36 -14.65 -4.71
C ALA A 864 16.28 -13.49 -5.74
N ARG A 865 16.65 -13.77 -7.00
CA ARG A 865 16.62 -12.77 -8.08
C ARG A 865 15.17 -12.46 -8.50
N PRO A 866 14.78 -11.18 -8.68
CA PRO A 866 13.51 -10.82 -9.30
C PRO A 866 13.48 -11.17 -10.80
N PHE A 867 12.29 -11.39 -11.33
CA PHE A 867 12.02 -11.80 -12.71
C PHE A 867 11.74 -10.60 -13.62
N GLU A 868 12.08 -10.68 -14.91
CA GLU A 868 11.66 -9.71 -15.92
C GLU A 868 10.20 -9.95 -16.36
N VAL A 869 9.36 -8.92 -16.26
CA VAL A 869 7.92 -8.96 -16.51
C VAL A 869 7.43 -7.71 -17.26
N ASP A 870 6.27 -7.82 -17.90
CA ASP A 870 5.46 -6.65 -18.28
C ASP A 870 4.41 -6.45 -17.18
N ALA A 871 4.40 -5.30 -16.51
CA ALA A 871 3.57 -5.04 -15.34
C ALA A 871 2.64 -3.83 -15.54
N GLN A 872 1.45 -3.85 -14.94
CA GLN A 872 0.49 -2.76 -15.00
C GLN A 872 -0.24 -2.60 -13.68
N CYS A 873 -0.14 -1.43 -13.05
CA CYS A 873 -0.97 -1.08 -11.91
C CYS A 873 -2.44 -0.92 -12.32
N VAL A 874 -3.35 -1.39 -11.47
CA VAL A 874 -4.81 -1.26 -11.61
C VAL A 874 -5.40 -0.94 -10.23
N ARG A 875 -6.55 -0.24 -10.19
CA ARG A 875 -7.16 0.19 -8.93
C ARG A 875 -8.68 0.25 -8.99
N SER A 876 -9.27 0.23 -7.81
CA SER A 876 -10.64 0.69 -7.55
C SER A 876 -10.53 2.05 -6.86
N ALA A 877 -11.07 3.10 -7.48
CA ALA A 877 -10.97 4.47 -6.97
C ALA A 877 -12.10 5.37 -7.48
N GLY A 878 -12.52 6.33 -6.66
CA GLY A 878 -13.67 7.16 -6.95
C GLY A 878 -13.61 8.56 -6.33
N PRO A 879 -14.67 9.37 -6.51
CA PRO A 879 -14.68 10.77 -6.12
C PRO A 879 -14.39 11.02 -4.63
N TRP A 880 -14.76 10.09 -3.75
CA TRP A 880 -14.53 10.20 -2.31
C TRP A 880 -13.12 9.80 -1.89
N SER A 881 -12.48 8.86 -2.60
CA SER A 881 -11.20 8.26 -2.19
C SER A 881 -9.97 8.92 -2.83
N ILE A 882 -10.10 9.49 -4.04
CA ILE A 882 -9.01 10.21 -4.72
C ILE A 882 -9.40 11.59 -5.31
N GLY A 883 -10.61 12.09 -5.06
CA GLY A 883 -11.10 13.39 -5.55
C GLY A 883 -11.49 13.45 -7.05
N THR A 884 -11.38 12.34 -7.78
CA THR A 884 -11.66 12.21 -9.22
C THR A 884 -13.12 12.55 -9.60
N LYS A 885 -13.33 12.97 -10.85
CA LYS A 885 -14.65 13.18 -11.48
C LYS A 885 -15.26 11.89 -12.02
N ILE A 886 -14.46 10.87 -12.31
CA ILE A 886 -14.91 9.56 -12.83
C ILE A 886 -14.58 8.45 -11.82
N ILE A 887 -15.38 7.39 -11.82
CA ILE A 887 -15.05 6.15 -11.11
C ILE A 887 -14.07 5.34 -11.97
N GLU A 888 -13.08 4.72 -11.34
CA GLU A 888 -12.16 3.77 -11.95
C GLU A 888 -12.33 2.40 -11.28
N ASN A 889 -12.63 1.39 -12.09
CA ASN A 889 -12.82 -0.02 -11.69
C ASN A 889 -11.85 -0.93 -12.45
N SER A 890 -10.61 -0.49 -12.65
CA SER A 890 -9.66 -1.13 -13.58
C SER A 890 -9.22 -2.52 -13.12
N ILE A 891 -9.38 -2.83 -11.83
CA ILE A 891 -9.23 -4.20 -11.27
C ILE A 891 -10.29 -5.14 -11.83
N GLN A 892 -11.58 -4.79 -11.78
CA GLN A 892 -12.66 -5.64 -12.31
C GLN A 892 -12.48 -5.89 -13.82
N ASN A 893 -12.13 -4.84 -14.55
CA ASN A 893 -11.87 -4.93 -16.00
C ASN A 893 -10.67 -5.84 -16.30
N ALA A 894 -9.65 -5.87 -15.43
CA ALA A 894 -8.54 -6.80 -15.52
C ALA A 894 -8.96 -8.25 -15.27
N TYR A 895 -9.61 -8.54 -14.13
CA TYR A 895 -10.10 -9.89 -13.82
C TYR A 895 -10.95 -10.47 -14.96
N ILE A 896 -11.95 -9.73 -15.45
CA ILE A 896 -12.84 -10.20 -16.53
C ILE A 896 -12.06 -10.52 -17.81
N GLN A 897 -11.22 -9.59 -18.29
CA GLN A 897 -10.46 -9.78 -19.53
C GLN A 897 -9.40 -10.89 -19.41
N MET A 898 -8.83 -11.08 -18.22
CA MET A 898 -7.90 -12.18 -17.93
C MET A 898 -8.61 -13.54 -17.94
N ILE A 899 -9.77 -13.66 -17.27
CA ILE A 899 -10.61 -14.87 -17.27
C ILE A 899 -11.06 -15.22 -18.70
N ASP A 900 -11.47 -14.22 -19.49
CA ASP A 900 -11.85 -14.42 -20.89
C ASP A 900 -10.67 -14.88 -21.77
N ALA A 901 -9.45 -14.45 -21.47
CA ALA A 901 -8.24 -14.84 -22.20
C ALA A 901 -7.66 -16.21 -21.82
N ALA A 902 -8.06 -16.79 -20.67
CA ALA A 902 -7.53 -18.05 -20.15
C ALA A 902 -7.73 -19.24 -21.11
N LYS A 903 -6.71 -20.10 -21.23
CA LYS A 903 -6.69 -21.22 -22.18
C LYS A 903 -6.73 -22.59 -21.50
N HIS A 904 -5.95 -22.78 -20.45
CA HIS A 904 -5.70 -24.08 -19.81
C HIS A 904 -6.23 -24.13 -18.37
N TYR A 905 -5.95 -23.12 -17.54
CA TYR A 905 -6.55 -23.05 -16.21
C TYR A 905 -6.60 -21.64 -15.62
N ILE A 906 -7.43 -21.50 -14.59
CA ILE A 906 -7.46 -20.36 -13.67
C ILE A 906 -7.22 -20.87 -12.25
N TYR A 907 -6.38 -20.18 -11.50
CA TYR A 907 -6.17 -20.38 -10.06
C TYR A 907 -6.56 -19.10 -9.33
N ILE A 908 -7.36 -19.20 -8.27
CA ILE A 908 -7.80 -18.07 -7.44
C ILE A 908 -7.59 -18.42 -5.97
N GLU A 909 -6.97 -17.52 -5.23
CA GLU A 909 -7.04 -17.48 -3.76
C GLU A 909 -7.71 -16.15 -3.38
N ASN A 910 -8.82 -16.20 -2.63
CA ASN A 910 -9.51 -14.98 -2.25
C ASN A 910 -10.22 -15.08 -0.90
N GLN A 911 -10.14 -14.00 -0.11
CA GLN A 911 -10.89 -13.85 1.14
C GLN A 911 -12.41 -13.96 0.97
N PHE A 912 -12.95 -13.50 -0.17
CA PHE A 912 -14.39 -13.55 -0.46
C PHE A 912 -14.65 -13.98 -1.91
N PHE A 913 -15.81 -14.59 -2.15
CA PHE A 913 -16.29 -14.94 -3.49
C PHE A 913 -17.76 -14.57 -3.63
N ILE A 914 -18.02 -13.26 -3.74
CA ILE A 914 -19.35 -12.65 -3.85
C ILE A 914 -19.52 -12.10 -5.28
N THR A 915 -20.11 -12.91 -6.14
CA THR A 915 -20.36 -12.59 -7.55
C THR A 915 -21.57 -13.39 -8.03
N ILE A 916 -22.66 -12.71 -8.39
CA ILE A 916 -23.95 -13.34 -8.69
C ILE A 916 -24.50 -12.73 -9.98
N ALA A 917 -24.92 -13.57 -10.91
CA ALA A 917 -25.52 -13.12 -12.16
C ALA A 917 -26.92 -12.55 -11.96
N ASP A 918 -27.25 -11.50 -12.71
CA ASP A 918 -28.58 -10.89 -12.80
C ASP A 918 -29.23 -10.48 -11.45
N ASP A 919 -28.42 -10.31 -10.39
CA ASP A 919 -28.89 -10.03 -9.04
C ASP A 919 -29.25 -8.54 -8.82
N SER A 920 -30.16 -8.26 -7.89
CA SER A 920 -30.60 -6.91 -7.55
C SER A 920 -29.58 -6.12 -6.71
N THR A 921 -28.72 -6.81 -5.96
CA THR A 921 -27.83 -6.27 -4.91
C THR A 921 -26.35 -6.36 -5.29
N VAL A 922 -25.91 -7.49 -5.86
CA VAL A 922 -24.55 -7.71 -6.39
C VAL A 922 -24.48 -7.22 -7.84
N LYS A 923 -23.37 -6.60 -8.25
CA LYS A 923 -23.21 -5.91 -9.54
C LYS A 923 -21.90 -6.19 -10.28
N ASN A 924 -20.94 -6.85 -9.65
CA ASN A 924 -19.71 -7.26 -10.33
C ASN A 924 -19.95 -8.46 -11.27
N HIS A 925 -19.33 -8.43 -12.46
CA HIS A 925 -19.60 -9.40 -13.54
C HIS A 925 -18.64 -10.60 -13.57
N LEU A 926 -18.08 -11.00 -12.42
CA LEU A 926 -17.09 -12.09 -12.40
C LEU A 926 -17.72 -13.48 -12.61
N ALA A 927 -18.92 -13.70 -12.07
CA ALA A 927 -19.74 -14.88 -12.35
C ALA A 927 -19.98 -15.06 -13.86
N ASP A 928 -20.17 -13.97 -14.60
CA ASP A 928 -20.39 -13.98 -16.05
C ASP A 928 -19.12 -14.29 -16.84
N ALA A 929 -17.95 -13.85 -16.38
CA ALA A 929 -16.68 -14.22 -16.97
C ALA A 929 -16.37 -15.71 -16.77
N LEU A 930 -16.50 -16.20 -15.54
CA LEU A 930 -16.26 -17.61 -15.19
C LEU A 930 -17.25 -18.54 -15.92
N TYR A 931 -18.55 -18.23 -15.91
CA TYR A 931 -19.57 -18.99 -16.63
C TYR A 931 -19.28 -19.05 -18.14
N ARG A 932 -18.95 -17.92 -18.79
CA ARG A 932 -18.61 -17.89 -20.22
C ARG A 932 -17.34 -18.67 -20.53
N ARG A 933 -16.30 -18.60 -19.68
CA ARG A 933 -15.04 -19.36 -19.89
C ARG A 933 -15.26 -20.86 -19.77
N VAL A 934 -15.99 -21.32 -18.76
CA VAL A 934 -16.31 -22.75 -18.56
C VAL A 934 -17.22 -23.26 -19.68
N LEU A 935 -18.24 -22.49 -20.08
CA LEU A 935 -19.12 -22.87 -21.20
C LEU A 935 -18.35 -22.98 -22.52
N ARG A 936 -17.38 -22.07 -22.78
CA ARG A 936 -16.45 -22.19 -23.91
C ARG A 936 -15.67 -23.50 -23.86
N ALA A 937 -15.06 -23.82 -22.71
CA ALA A 937 -14.28 -25.04 -22.55
C ALA A 937 -15.12 -26.29 -22.82
N HIS A 938 -16.34 -26.33 -22.27
CA HIS A 938 -17.26 -27.45 -22.47
C HIS A 938 -17.70 -27.60 -23.94
N THR A 939 -18.13 -26.51 -24.58
CA THR A 939 -18.58 -26.54 -25.99
C THR A 939 -17.44 -26.86 -26.97
N SER A 940 -16.19 -26.51 -26.64
CA SER A 940 -15.00 -26.84 -27.44
C SER A 940 -14.30 -28.14 -27.01
N ASN A 941 -14.84 -28.87 -26.02
CA ASN A 941 -14.23 -30.06 -25.42
C ASN A 941 -12.77 -29.86 -24.97
N GLU A 942 -12.47 -28.68 -24.42
CA GLU A 942 -11.15 -28.34 -23.86
C GLU A 942 -10.98 -28.97 -22.47
N ASN A 943 -9.83 -29.58 -22.20
CA ASN A 943 -9.41 -29.84 -20.81
C ASN A 943 -9.04 -28.48 -20.18
N PHE A 944 -9.90 -27.99 -19.30
CA PHE A 944 -9.78 -26.69 -18.64
C PHE A 944 -10.20 -26.80 -17.18
N ARG A 945 -9.38 -26.29 -16.26
CA ARG A 945 -9.61 -26.40 -14.80
C ARG A 945 -9.65 -25.02 -14.13
N ILE A 946 -10.47 -24.88 -13.09
CA ILE A 946 -10.52 -23.73 -12.20
C ILE A 946 -10.40 -24.22 -10.76
N TYR A 947 -9.39 -23.72 -10.07
CA TYR A 947 -9.15 -23.95 -8.65
C TYR A 947 -9.48 -22.65 -7.90
N ILE A 948 -10.31 -22.73 -6.87
CA ILE A 948 -10.66 -21.57 -6.04
C ILE A 948 -10.45 -21.94 -4.57
N VAL A 949 -9.55 -21.26 -3.88
CA VAL A 949 -9.31 -21.44 -2.44
C VAL A 949 -9.87 -20.25 -1.68
N LEU A 950 -10.69 -20.53 -0.67
CA LEU A 950 -11.40 -19.55 0.15
C LEU A 950 -11.17 -19.84 1.64
N PRO A 951 -11.30 -18.86 2.54
CA PRO A 951 -11.33 -19.14 3.97
C PRO A 951 -12.63 -19.90 4.30
N LEU A 952 -12.53 -21.01 5.04
CA LEU A 952 -13.67 -21.90 5.32
C LEU A 952 -14.87 -21.16 5.96
N LEU A 953 -14.60 -20.11 6.73
CA LEU A 953 -15.60 -19.14 7.20
C LEU A 953 -15.06 -17.71 7.01
N PRO A 954 -15.95 -16.72 6.82
CA PRO A 954 -15.61 -15.31 7.00
C PRO A 954 -15.08 -15.00 8.41
N GLY A 955 -13.94 -14.32 8.51
CA GLY A 955 -13.22 -14.08 9.76
C GLY A 955 -13.78 -12.91 10.58
N PHE A 956 -14.88 -13.13 11.30
CA PHE A 956 -15.48 -12.17 12.23
C PHE A 956 -15.78 -12.82 13.59
N ASP A 957 -15.79 -12.02 14.66
CA ASP A 957 -16.30 -12.40 15.98
C ASP A 957 -17.84 -12.45 16.02
N ASN A 958 -18.48 -11.62 15.19
CA ASN A 958 -19.92 -11.46 15.10
C ASN A 958 -20.57 -12.49 14.17
N VAL A 959 -21.29 -13.43 14.78
CA VAL A 959 -22.10 -14.48 14.11
C VAL A 959 -22.93 -13.96 12.95
N ASN A 960 -23.64 -12.85 13.13
CA ASN A 960 -24.57 -12.34 12.11
C ASN A 960 -23.81 -11.80 10.89
N ALA A 961 -22.59 -11.27 11.08
CA ALA A 961 -21.70 -10.87 10.00
C ALA A 961 -21.17 -12.09 9.22
N VAL A 962 -20.77 -13.16 9.94
CA VAL A 962 -20.38 -14.44 9.32
C VAL A 962 -21.51 -14.98 8.45
N GLN A 963 -22.75 -15.01 8.97
CA GLN A 963 -23.94 -15.47 8.23
C GLN A 963 -24.25 -14.60 7.01
N ALA A 964 -24.28 -13.27 7.17
CA ALA A 964 -24.59 -12.34 6.08
C ALA A 964 -23.60 -12.46 4.90
N VAL A 965 -22.30 -12.65 5.19
CA VAL A 965 -21.29 -12.86 4.13
C VAL A 965 -21.39 -14.27 3.54
N LEU A 966 -21.60 -15.30 4.36
CA LEU A 966 -21.75 -16.68 3.91
C LEU A 966 -22.99 -16.87 3.01
N TYR A 967 -24.08 -16.13 3.25
CA TYR A 967 -25.24 -16.04 2.36
C TYR A 967 -24.83 -15.70 0.92
N PHE A 968 -24.07 -14.62 0.74
CA PHE A 968 -23.69 -14.12 -0.57
C PHE A 968 -22.62 -14.99 -1.24
N ILE A 969 -21.70 -15.59 -0.47
CA ILE A 969 -20.76 -16.60 -1.00
C ILE A 969 -21.55 -17.82 -1.53
N MET A 970 -22.45 -18.40 -0.74
CA MET A 970 -23.22 -19.57 -1.18
C MET A 970 -24.14 -19.25 -2.36
N ARG A 971 -24.72 -18.05 -2.43
CA ARG A 971 -25.48 -17.57 -3.60
C ARG A 971 -24.63 -17.30 -4.84
N SER A 972 -23.32 -17.18 -4.70
CA SER A 972 -22.38 -17.06 -5.82
C SER A 972 -21.98 -18.44 -6.37
N ILE A 973 -21.90 -19.45 -5.50
CA ILE A 973 -21.43 -20.80 -5.86
C ILE A 973 -22.59 -21.73 -6.23
N THR A 974 -23.50 -22.05 -5.30
CA THR A 974 -24.49 -23.15 -5.42
C THR A 974 -25.97 -22.76 -5.22
N LYS A 975 -26.26 -21.70 -4.44
CA LYS A 975 -27.65 -21.34 -4.05
C LYS A 975 -28.32 -20.40 -5.06
N GLY A 976 -29.33 -20.91 -5.74
CA GLY A 976 -30.24 -20.13 -6.59
C GLY A 976 -29.73 -19.82 -8.00
N ASP A 977 -30.60 -19.24 -8.81
CA ASP A 977 -30.48 -19.21 -10.28
C ASP A 977 -29.30 -18.41 -10.83
N GLY A 978 -28.84 -17.38 -10.13
CA GLY A 978 -27.69 -16.56 -10.52
C GLY A 978 -26.31 -17.15 -10.15
N SER A 979 -26.29 -18.27 -9.42
CA SER A 979 -25.05 -18.92 -8.94
C SER A 979 -24.31 -19.67 -10.04
N LEU A 980 -22.98 -19.76 -9.94
CA LEU A 980 -22.13 -20.34 -10.98
C LEU A 980 -22.50 -21.80 -11.31
N PHE A 981 -22.73 -22.64 -10.30
CA PHE A 981 -23.02 -24.06 -10.54
C PHE A 981 -24.42 -24.25 -11.14
N ARG A 982 -25.45 -23.56 -10.65
CA ARG A 982 -26.82 -23.70 -11.20
C ARG A 982 -26.93 -23.20 -12.63
N ARG A 983 -26.18 -22.16 -13.02
CA ARG A 983 -26.11 -21.71 -14.42
C ARG A 983 -25.49 -22.76 -15.35
N LEU A 984 -24.43 -23.43 -14.89
CA LEU A 984 -23.75 -24.50 -15.63
C LEU A 984 -24.61 -25.76 -15.74
N GLU A 985 -25.19 -26.22 -14.63
CA GLU A 985 -26.11 -27.36 -14.56
C GLU A 985 -27.32 -27.18 -15.49
N LYS A 986 -27.98 -26.01 -15.46
CA LYS A 986 -29.10 -25.67 -16.37
C LYS A 986 -28.73 -25.70 -17.85
N ARG A 987 -27.44 -25.66 -18.18
CA ARG A 987 -26.93 -25.76 -19.56
C ARG A 987 -26.42 -27.17 -19.92
N GLY A 988 -26.47 -28.12 -18.99
CA GLY A 988 -25.97 -29.50 -19.15
C GLY A 988 -24.48 -29.67 -18.83
N VAL A 989 -23.82 -28.63 -18.27
CA VAL A 989 -22.39 -28.67 -17.97
C VAL A 989 -22.17 -29.14 -16.52
N PRO A 990 -21.48 -30.28 -16.28
CA PRO A 990 -21.18 -30.73 -14.93
C PRO A 990 -20.13 -29.81 -14.27
N PRO A 991 -20.45 -29.03 -13.22
CA PRO A 991 -19.55 -27.96 -12.74
C PRO A 991 -18.22 -28.50 -12.19
N HIS A 992 -18.27 -29.60 -11.43
CA HIS A 992 -17.11 -30.21 -10.76
C HIS A 992 -15.99 -30.68 -11.71
N ASN A 993 -16.30 -30.89 -13.00
CA ASN A 993 -15.28 -31.23 -14.01
C ASN A 993 -14.38 -30.04 -14.34
N TYR A 994 -14.89 -28.81 -14.18
CA TYR A 994 -14.22 -27.58 -14.57
C TYR A 994 -13.88 -26.67 -13.39
N VAL A 995 -14.59 -26.74 -12.27
CA VAL A 995 -14.44 -25.85 -11.10
C VAL A 995 -14.46 -26.65 -9.81
N SER A 996 -13.49 -26.42 -8.94
CA SER A 996 -13.47 -26.96 -7.57
C SER A 996 -13.12 -25.88 -6.55
N PHE A 997 -13.79 -25.94 -5.40
CA PHE A 997 -13.61 -25.02 -4.28
C PHE A 997 -12.94 -25.73 -3.10
N PHE A 998 -11.99 -25.04 -2.48
CA PHE A 998 -11.15 -25.56 -1.40
C PHE A 998 -11.04 -24.57 -0.25
N GLY A 999 -10.65 -25.08 0.92
CA GLY A 999 -10.21 -24.27 2.04
C GLY A 999 -8.91 -24.82 2.64
N MET A 1000 -8.47 -24.24 3.75
CA MET A 1000 -7.27 -24.68 4.46
C MET A 1000 -7.55 -24.88 5.96
N ARG A 1001 -6.99 -25.95 6.54
CA ARG A 1001 -7.14 -26.32 7.96
C ARG A 1001 -5.86 -26.95 8.50
N GLY A 1002 -5.42 -26.48 9.67
CA GLY A 1002 -4.28 -27.03 10.42
C GLY A 1002 -4.70 -27.78 11.69
N HIS A 1003 -3.75 -28.50 12.28
CA HIS A 1003 -3.87 -29.08 13.61
C HIS A 1003 -2.53 -29.04 14.36
N ASP A 1004 -2.59 -29.11 15.69
CA ASP A 1004 -1.43 -28.99 16.58
C ASP A 1004 -1.74 -29.63 17.95
N VAL A 1005 -0.74 -29.68 18.84
CA VAL A 1005 -0.87 -30.18 20.22
C VAL A 1005 -0.72 -29.01 21.20
N LEU A 1006 -1.85 -28.50 21.70
CA LEU A 1006 -1.87 -27.42 22.70
C LEU A 1006 -1.99 -28.01 24.11
N MET A 1007 -0.96 -27.82 24.94
CA MET A 1007 -0.92 -28.34 26.32
C MET A 1007 -1.21 -29.85 26.46
N GLY A 1008 -0.81 -30.63 25.45
CA GLY A 1008 -1.05 -32.08 25.36
C GLY A 1008 -2.38 -32.48 24.71
N LEU A 1009 -3.28 -31.51 24.43
CA LEU A 1009 -4.57 -31.75 23.79
C LEU A 1009 -4.50 -31.50 22.28
N LEU A 1010 -5.17 -32.35 21.50
CA LEU A 1010 -5.32 -32.16 20.06
C LEU A 1010 -6.26 -30.98 19.76
N VAL A 1011 -5.75 -30.02 18.98
CA VAL A 1011 -6.49 -28.84 18.50
C VAL A 1011 -6.44 -28.73 16.97
N THR A 1012 -7.45 -28.08 16.39
CA THR A 1012 -7.51 -27.72 14.97
C THR A 1012 -8.13 -26.34 14.82
N GLU A 1013 -7.71 -25.59 13.80
CA GLU A 1013 -8.31 -24.31 13.44
C GLU A 1013 -8.23 -24.10 11.92
N ILE A 1014 -9.13 -23.28 11.39
CA ILE A 1014 -9.14 -22.79 10.01
C ILE A 1014 -7.86 -21.97 9.77
N ILE A 1015 -7.15 -22.26 8.69
CA ILE A 1015 -6.10 -21.38 8.18
C ILE A 1015 -6.81 -20.32 7.34
N TYR A 1016 -6.67 -19.06 7.74
CA TYR A 1016 -7.44 -17.96 7.14
C TYR A 1016 -6.78 -17.47 5.86
N VAL A 1017 -7.36 -17.87 4.74
CA VAL A 1017 -7.04 -17.40 3.39
C VAL A 1017 -7.50 -15.94 3.28
N HIS A 1018 -6.59 -15.01 3.57
CA HIS A 1018 -6.77 -13.57 3.36
C HIS A 1018 -6.27 -13.11 1.99
N SER A 1019 -5.56 -13.97 1.26
CA SER A 1019 -5.19 -13.89 -0.16
C SER A 1019 -6.09 -13.03 -1.06
N LYS A 1020 -5.50 -12.40 -2.07
CA LYS A 1020 -6.23 -11.77 -3.19
C LYS A 1020 -5.47 -11.96 -4.51
N LEU A 1021 -5.28 -13.22 -4.89
CA LEU A 1021 -4.47 -13.64 -6.03
C LEU A 1021 -5.34 -14.33 -7.10
N MET A 1022 -5.05 -14.05 -8.38
CA MET A 1022 -5.44 -14.92 -9.48
C MET A 1022 -4.27 -15.14 -10.44
N ILE A 1023 -3.98 -16.40 -10.76
CA ILE A 1023 -2.97 -16.82 -11.75
C ILE A 1023 -3.67 -17.55 -12.90
N ILE A 1024 -3.22 -17.31 -14.15
CA ILE A 1024 -3.77 -17.90 -15.37
C ILE A 1024 -2.64 -18.48 -16.23
N ASP A 1025 -2.82 -19.73 -16.65
CA ASP A 1025 -1.96 -20.46 -17.61
C ASP A 1025 -0.44 -20.49 -17.29
N ASP A 1026 -0.05 -20.34 -16.02
CA ASP A 1026 1.32 -20.04 -15.54
C ASP A 1026 1.96 -18.87 -16.34
N ARG A 1027 1.17 -17.85 -16.73
CA ARG A 1027 1.58 -16.76 -17.64
C ARG A 1027 1.17 -15.34 -17.24
N MET A 1028 0.03 -15.20 -16.57
CA MET A 1028 -0.47 -13.91 -16.10
C MET A 1028 -0.92 -14.03 -14.65
N ALA A 1029 -0.69 -12.99 -13.87
CA ALA A 1029 -1.15 -12.91 -12.48
C ALA A 1029 -1.75 -11.53 -12.18
N ILE A 1030 -2.71 -11.47 -11.27
CA ILE A 1030 -3.15 -10.24 -10.61
C ILE A 1030 -3.13 -10.45 -9.09
N CYS A 1031 -2.46 -9.54 -8.38
CA CYS A 1031 -2.29 -9.60 -6.92
C CYS A 1031 -2.39 -8.17 -6.35
N GLY A 1032 -2.97 -8.03 -5.16
CA GLY A 1032 -3.13 -6.76 -4.46
C GLY A 1032 -4.14 -6.86 -3.32
N SER A 1033 -4.94 -5.83 -3.09
CA SER A 1033 -5.87 -5.77 -1.96
C SER A 1033 -7.32 -6.17 -2.27
N ALA A 1034 -7.71 -6.20 -3.55
CA ALA A 1034 -9.11 -6.34 -3.95
C ALA A 1034 -9.67 -7.76 -3.84
N ASN A 1035 -10.74 -7.89 -3.06
CA ASN A 1035 -11.51 -9.12 -2.97
C ASN A 1035 -12.43 -9.34 -4.19
N ILE A 1036 -12.92 -10.55 -4.38
CA ILE A 1036 -14.01 -10.82 -5.35
C ILE A 1036 -15.34 -10.48 -4.66
N ASN A 1037 -15.65 -9.19 -4.61
CA ASN A 1037 -16.91 -8.64 -4.13
C ASN A 1037 -17.15 -7.24 -4.74
N ASP A 1038 -18.37 -6.71 -4.68
CA ASP A 1038 -18.69 -5.36 -5.17
C ASP A 1038 -17.93 -4.26 -4.41
N ARG A 1039 -17.75 -4.43 -3.09
CA ARG A 1039 -16.97 -3.53 -2.22
C ARG A 1039 -15.61 -3.20 -2.81
N SER A 1040 -14.89 -4.22 -3.28
CA SER A 1040 -13.57 -4.10 -3.88
C SER A 1040 -13.61 -3.83 -5.40
N LEU A 1041 -14.60 -4.35 -6.14
CA LEU A 1041 -14.57 -4.35 -7.61
C LEU A 1041 -15.26 -3.16 -8.30
N LEU A 1042 -16.21 -2.47 -7.65
CA LEU A 1042 -17.00 -1.42 -8.31
C LEU A 1042 -16.32 -0.03 -8.41
N GLY A 1043 -15.15 0.19 -7.79
CA GLY A 1043 -14.43 1.47 -7.82
C GLY A 1043 -15.04 2.61 -6.99
N GLN A 1044 -16.36 2.59 -6.79
CA GLN A 1044 -17.15 3.60 -6.07
C GLN A 1044 -17.36 3.29 -4.57
N ARG A 1045 -17.08 2.06 -4.15
CA ARG A 1045 -17.13 1.59 -2.76
C ARG A 1045 -15.74 1.78 -2.13
N ASP A 1046 -15.02 0.73 -1.76
CA ASP A 1046 -13.69 0.85 -1.12
C ASP A 1046 -12.62 1.23 -2.15
N SER A 1047 -11.50 1.82 -1.70
CA SER A 1047 -10.32 1.94 -2.57
C SER A 1047 -9.42 0.72 -2.45
N GLU A 1048 -8.97 0.24 -3.59
CA GLU A 1048 -8.16 -0.97 -3.72
C GLU A 1048 -7.06 -0.77 -4.76
N PHE A 1049 -5.97 -1.52 -4.63
CA PHE A 1049 -4.86 -1.47 -5.57
C PHE A 1049 -4.31 -2.87 -5.85
N CYS A 1050 -4.11 -3.19 -7.12
CA CYS A 1050 -3.47 -4.44 -7.56
C CYS A 1050 -2.46 -4.16 -8.68
N VAL A 1051 -1.56 -5.11 -8.91
CA VAL A 1051 -0.68 -5.13 -10.09
C VAL A 1051 -1.02 -6.35 -10.94
N VAL A 1052 -1.24 -6.14 -12.23
CA VAL A 1052 -1.31 -7.20 -13.23
C VAL A 1052 0.08 -7.45 -13.79
N ILE A 1053 0.54 -8.68 -13.68
CA ILE A 1053 1.81 -9.18 -14.20
C ILE A 1053 1.55 -10.05 -15.44
N ASN A 1054 2.38 -9.89 -16.46
CA ASN A 1054 2.49 -10.82 -17.59
C ASN A 1054 3.97 -11.24 -17.68
N ASP A 1055 4.25 -12.53 -17.74
CA ASP A 1055 5.63 -13.05 -17.79
C ASP A 1055 6.36 -12.68 -19.09
N ARG A 1056 7.64 -12.33 -18.98
CA ARG A 1056 8.57 -12.23 -20.12
C ARG A 1056 9.63 -13.34 -20.10
N GLU A 1057 10.04 -13.75 -18.90
CA GLU A 1057 10.91 -14.91 -18.74
C GLU A 1057 10.12 -16.21 -18.87
N GLU A 1058 10.62 -17.12 -19.70
CA GLU A 1058 9.95 -18.37 -20.01
C GLU A 1058 10.79 -19.61 -19.68
N GLU A 1059 10.10 -20.71 -19.44
CA GLU A 1059 10.65 -22.06 -19.28
C GLU A 1059 9.72 -23.10 -19.93
N ASP A 1060 10.19 -24.34 -20.04
CA ASP A 1060 9.37 -25.44 -20.54
C ASP A 1060 8.46 -25.96 -19.41
N GLY A 1061 7.16 -26.01 -19.70
CA GLY A 1061 6.13 -26.61 -18.85
C GLY A 1061 5.37 -27.70 -19.58
N VAL A 1062 4.40 -28.30 -18.89
CA VAL A 1062 3.54 -29.35 -19.44
C VAL A 1062 2.10 -29.06 -19.04
N PHE A 1063 1.18 -29.00 -20.00
CA PHE A 1063 -0.26 -28.91 -19.74
C PHE A 1063 -0.97 -30.06 -20.49
N ASN A 1064 -1.73 -30.87 -19.77
CA ASN A 1064 -2.43 -32.05 -20.27
C ASN A 1064 -1.49 -33.01 -21.04
N ARG A 1065 -0.32 -33.26 -20.46
CA ARG A 1065 0.81 -34.03 -21.01
C ARG A 1065 1.42 -33.47 -22.31
N GLN A 1066 0.99 -32.30 -22.77
CA GLN A 1066 1.57 -31.59 -23.93
C GLN A 1066 2.64 -30.59 -23.47
N LYS A 1067 3.76 -30.49 -24.21
CA LYS A 1067 4.79 -29.47 -23.95
C LYS A 1067 4.24 -28.09 -24.27
N VAL A 1068 4.40 -27.17 -23.33
CA VAL A 1068 3.99 -25.76 -23.45
C VAL A 1068 5.12 -24.86 -22.94
N ARG A 1069 5.11 -23.59 -23.35
CA ARG A 1069 5.99 -22.56 -22.76
C ARG A 1069 5.23 -21.87 -21.64
N VAL A 1070 5.75 -21.92 -20.42
CA VAL A 1070 5.18 -21.25 -19.24
C VAL A 1070 6.08 -20.08 -18.81
N GLY A 1071 5.51 -19.16 -18.04
CA GLY A 1071 6.19 -18.02 -17.46
C GLY A 1071 6.86 -18.39 -16.14
N LYS A 1072 8.07 -17.87 -15.89
CA LYS A 1072 8.82 -18.22 -14.68
C LYS A 1072 8.26 -17.57 -13.42
N PHE A 1073 7.78 -16.32 -13.50
CA PHE A 1073 7.21 -15.62 -12.34
C PHE A 1073 5.93 -16.32 -11.88
N CYS A 1074 4.94 -16.45 -12.78
CA CYS A 1074 3.66 -17.08 -12.47
C CYS A 1074 3.81 -18.58 -12.18
N GLY A 1075 4.61 -19.29 -12.98
CA GLY A 1075 4.87 -20.73 -12.84
C GLY A 1075 5.55 -21.09 -11.53
N SER A 1076 6.57 -20.33 -11.11
CA SER A 1076 7.23 -20.59 -9.81
C SER A 1076 6.30 -20.31 -8.63
N TRP A 1077 5.49 -19.25 -8.70
CA TRP A 1077 4.51 -18.88 -7.67
C TRP A 1077 3.46 -19.98 -7.46
N ARG A 1078 2.76 -20.38 -8.53
CA ARG A 1078 1.74 -21.43 -8.43
C ARG A 1078 2.33 -22.79 -8.04
N ARG A 1079 3.50 -23.18 -8.57
CA ARG A 1079 4.18 -24.41 -8.12
C ARG A 1079 4.49 -24.38 -6.63
N ARG A 1080 4.89 -23.22 -6.10
CA ARG A 1080 5.21 -23.05 -4.66
C ARG A 1080 3.97 -23.14 -3.78
N LEU A 1081 2.85 -22.53 -4.17
CA LEU A 1081 1.56 -22.63 -3.49
C LEU A 1081 1.04 -24.08 -3.51
N PHE A 1082 1.07 -24.74 -4.67
CA PHE A 1082 0.61 -26.13 -4.81
C PHE A 1082 1.44 -27.09 -3.94
N LYS A 1083 2.76 -26.92 -3.88
CA LYS A 1083 3.61 -27.73 -2.99
C LYS A 1083 3.31 -27.50 -1.52
N MET A 1084 3.06 -26.25 -1.11
CA MET A 1084 2.69 -25.89 0.26
C MET A 1084 1.35 -26.54 0.68
N MET A 1085 0.29 -26.29 -0.09
CA MET A 1085 -1.06 -26.81 0.19
C MET A 1085 -1.10 -28.35 0.28
N LEU A 1086 -0.33 -29.04 -0.56
CA LEU A 1086 -0.24 -30.50 -0.63
C LEU A 1086 0.87 -31.10 0.26
N GLY A 1087 1.58 -30.29 1.08
CA GLY A 1087 2.65 -30.78 1.96
C GLY A 1087 3.84 -31.45 1.24
N ILE A 1088 4.08 -31.10 -0.02
CA ILE A 1088 5.05 -31.75 -0.90
C ILE A 1088 6.47 -31.26 -0.59
N GLN A 1089 7.28 -32.14 0.00
CA GLN A 1089 8.71 -31.92 0.21
C GLN A 1089 9.44 -31.73 -1.13
N PHE A 1090 10.36 -30.78 -1.22
CA PHE A 1090 10.86 -30.31 -2.53
C PHE A 1090 11.61 -31.38 -3.35
N ASP A 1091 12.31 -32.30 -2.68
CA ASP A 1091 13.33 -33.18 -3.27
C ASP A 1091 12.94 -34.67 -3.35
N ASN A 1092 11.73 -35.05 -2.96
CA ASN A 1092 11.29 -36.45 -2.97
C ASN A 1092 10.83 -36.89 -4.39
N PRO A 1093 11.44 -37.92 -5.00
CA PRO A 1093 11.07 -38.36 -6.36
C PRO A 1093 9.72 -39.10 -6.43
N ASN A 1094 9.15 -39.51 -5.29
CA ASN A 1094 7.83 -40.18 -5.23
C ASN A 1094 6.65 -39.19 -5.15
N ASN A 1095 6.91 -37.88 -5.20
CA ASN A 1095 5.88 -36.84 -5.21
C ASN A 1095 5.08 -36.82 -6.51
N ILE A 1096 3.82 -36.38 -6.46
CA ILE A 1096 3.08 -36.06 -7.68
C ILE A 1096 3.71 -34.87 -8.43
N ASN A 1097 3.63 -34.91 -9.75
CA ASN A 1097 4.14 -33.88 -10.65
C ASN A 1097 3.26 -32.61 -10.66
N VAL A 1098 3.52 -31.66 -9.75
CA VAL A 1098 2.83 -30.34 -9.68
C VAL A 1098 3.04 -29.43 -10.91
N ASN A 1099 3.77 -29.88 -11.94
CA ASN A 1099 4.06 -29.08 -13.13
C ASN A 1099 2.93 -29.10 -14.17
N ASP A 1100 2.00 -30.06 -14.11
CA ASP A 1100 0.84 -30.14 -15.02
C ASP A 1100 -0.50 -29.91 -14.26
N PRO A 1101 -0.87 -28.64 -13.99
CA PRO A 1101 -2.07 -28.28 -13.24
C PRO A 1101 -3.39 -28.52 -14.00
N VAL A 1102 -3.41 -29.17 -15.17
CA VAL A 1102 -4.66 -29.48 -15.90
C VAL A 1102 -4.86 -30.96 -16.22
N SER A 1103 -3.80 -31.77 -16.14
CA SER A 1103 -3.92 -33.23 -16.23
C SER A 1103 -4.94 -33.76 -15.22
N ASP A 1104 -5.81 -34.64 -15.68
CA ASP A 1104 -6.87 -35.28 -14.89
C ASP A 1104 -6.28 -35.96 -13.65
N GLU A 1105 -5.13 -36.64 -13.84
CA GLU A 1105 -4.29 -37.23 -12.79
C GLU A 1105 -3.93 -36.25 -11.66
N PHE A 1106 -3.54 -35.01 -11.99
CA PHE A 1106 -3.24 -34.01 -10.97
C PHE A 1106 -4.50 -33.39 -10.36
N TYR A 1107 -5.50 -33.07 -11.18
CA TYR A 1107 -6.76 -32.46 -10.71
C TYR A 1107 -7.53 -33.40 -9.76
N ASP A 1108 -7.54 -34.71 -10.06
CA ASP A 1108 -8.16 -35.72 -9.21
C ASP A 1108 -7.38 -35.93 -7.92
N TYR A 1109 -6.05 -36.00 -7.98
CA TYR A 1109 -5.21 -36.08 -6.78
C TYR A 1109 -5.39 -34.87 -5.85
N PHE A 1110 -5.44 -33.65 -6.40
CA PHE A 1110 -5.66 -32.42 -5.64
C PHE A 1110 -7.00 -32.46 -4.88
N ARG A 1111 -8.05 -33.01 -5.51
CA ARG A 1111 -9.37 -33.19 -4.90
C ARG A 1111 -9.38 -34.33 -3.86
N GLU A 1112 -8.79 -35.48 -4.15
CA GLU A 1112 -8.76 -36.60 -3.20
C GLU A 1112 -7.88 -36.32 -1.97
N VAL A 1113 -6.80 -35.54 -2.08
CA VAL A 1113 -6.06 -35.03 -0.90
C VAL A 1113 -6.96 -34.13 -0.04
N ALA A 1114 -7.64 -33.16 -0.66
CA ALA A 1114 -8.56 -32.26 0.03
C ALA A 1114 -9.66 -33.04 0.79
N LYS A 1115 -10.30 -33.98 0.09
CA LYS A 1115 -11.38 -34.85 0.59
C LYS A 1115 -10.94 -35.79 1.71
N LYS A 1116 -9.78 -36.44 1.55
CA LYS A 1116 -9.18 -37.28 2.59
C LYS A 1116 -8.91 -36.47 3.86
N ASN A 1117 -8.36 -35.26 3.72
CA ASN A 1117 -8.10 -34.37 4.84
C ASN A 1117 -9.41 -33.92 5.51
N THR A 1118 -10.44 -33.54 4.74
CA THR A 1118 -11.79 -33.23 5.28
C THR A 1118 -12.32 -34.37 6.14
N LEU A 1119 -12.34 -35.60 5.61
CA LEU A 1119 -12.90 -36.75 6.31
C LEU A 1119 -12.17 -37.08 7.62
N ILE A 1120 -10.83 -36.98 7.63
CA ILE A 1120 -10.03 -37.16 8.86
C ILE A 1120 -10.32 -36.05 9.87
N TYR A 1121 -10.42 -34.78 9.44
CA TYR A 1121 -10.71 -33.67 10.33
C TYR A 1121 -12.14 -33.76 10.93
N GLU A 1122 -13.13 -34.14 10.14
CA GLU A 1122 -14.50 -34.38 10.61
C GLU A 1122 -14.56 -35.53 11.63
N GLU A 1123 -13.85 -36.64 11.38
CA GLU A 1123 -13.82 -37.80 12.31
C GLU A 1123 -13.07 -37.47 13.62
N VAL A 1124 -11.94 -36.78 13.54
CA VAL A 1124 -11.09 -36.51 14.72
C VAL A 1124 -11.65 -35.39 15.60
N PHE A 1125 -12.26 -34.35 15.01
CA PHE A 1125 -12.61 -33.11 15.71
C PHE A 1125 -14.07 -32.66 15.56
N ALA A 1126 -14.93 -33.34 14.79
CA ALA A 1126 -16.26 -32.85 14.40
C ALA A 1126 -16.20 -31.39 13.87
N THR A 1127 -15.28 -31.15 12.93
CA THR A 1127 -15.03 -29.79 12.42
C THR A 1127 -16.23 -29.18 11.75
N LEU A 1128 -16.45 -27.90 12.01
CA LEU A 1128 -17.37 -27.06 11.25
C LEU A 1128 -16.58 -25.96 10.51
N PRO A 1129 -17.08 -25.47 9.36
CA PRO A 1129 -18.29 -25.91 8.65
C PRO A 1129 -18.14 -27.30 8.00
N SER A 1130 -19.26 -27.98 7.73
CA SER A 1130 -19.33 -29.35 7.20
C SER A 1130 -20.63 -29.56 6.40
N ASP A 1131 -20.56 -30.26 5.28
CA ASP A 1131 -21.73 -30.62 4.45
C ASP A 1131 -22.65 -31.66 5.12
N ARG A 1132 -22.23 -32.25 6.25
CA ARG A 1132 -23.08 -33.10 7.10
C ARG A 1132 -24.14 -32.29 7.88
N VAL A 1133 -24.00 -30.96 7.94
CA VAL A 1133 -24.84 -30.05 8.74
C VAL A 1133 -25.54 -29.07 7.81
N ARG A 1134 -26.77 -29.40 7.39
CA ARG A 1134 -27.56 -28.64 6.41
C ARG A 1134 -28.59 -27.70 7.05
N ARG A 1135 -28.79 -27.77 8.37
CA ARG A 1135 -29.69 -26.90 9.18
C ARG A 1135 -29.03 -26.35 10.44
N PHE A 1136 -29.53 -25.23 10.96
CA PHE A 1136 -29.01 -24.61 12.19
C PHE A 1136 -29.22 -25.48 13.44
N ASP A 1137 -30.31 -26.25 13.50
CA ASP A 1137 -30.60 -27.13 14.64
C ASP A 1137 -29.67 -28.36 14.70
N GLN A 1138 -29.07 -28.76 13.58
CA GLN A 1138 -28.07 -29.84 13.51
C GLN A 1138 -26.68 -29.41 14.01
N VAL A 1139 -26.41 -28.10 14.06
CA VAL A 1139 -25.07 -27.55 14.34
C VAL A 1139 -24.57 -27.91 15.73
N ALA A 1140 -25.39 -27.68 16.77
CA ALA A 1140 -25.00 -28.00 18.15
C ALA A 1140 -24.87 -29.52 18.39
N PRO A 1141 -25.86 -30.37 18.05
CA PRO A 1141 -25.72 -31.83 18.13
C PRO A 1141 -24.49 -32.39 17.39
N TYR A 1142 -24.08 -31.79 16.26
CA TYR A 1142 -22.88 -32.19 15.55
C TYR A 1142 -21.59 -31.76 16.26
N ALA A 1143 -21.51 -30.52 16.75
CA ALA A 1143 -20.36 -30.02 17.51
C ALA A 1143 -20.21 -30.69 18.90
N ASP A 1144 -21.33 -31.14 19.47
CA ASP A 1144 -21.45 -31.84 20.74
C ASP A 1144 -21.29 -33.37 20.60
N ALA A 1145 -21.24 -33.90 19.39
CA ALA A 1145 -20.98 -35.30 19.13
C ALA A 1145 -19.66 -35.76 19.76
N GLN A 1146 -19.61 -37.03 20.12
CA GLN A 1146 -18.43 -37.67 20.72
C GLN A 1146 -17.30 -37.74 19.67
N LYS A 1147 -16.19 -37.02 19.91
CA LYS A 1147 -15.09 -36.85 18.95
C LYS A 1147 -14.01 -37.90 19.19
N LEU A 1148 -13.36 -38.39 18.12
CA LEU A 1148 -12.33 -39.42 18.29
C LEU A 1148 -11.14 -38.93 19.14
N LYS A 1149 -10.79 -37.64 19.08
CA LYS A 1149 -9.76 -37.05 19.95
C LYS A 1149 -10.06 -37.11 21.45
N GLU A 1150 -11.33 -37.33 21.83
CA GLU A 1150 -11.83 -37.38 23.21
C GLU A 1150 -12.03 -38.83 23.68
N THR A 1151 -12.28 -39.78 22.77
CA THR A 1151 -12.45 -41.22 23.09
C THR A 1151 -11.20 -42.05 22.91
N ASP A 1152 -10.43 -41.81 21.85
CA ASP A 1152 -9.16 -42.48 21.58
C ASP A 1152 -8.14 -41.46 21.03
N PRO A 1153 -7.46 -40.74 21.93
CA PRO A 1153 -6.43 -39.76 21.55
C PRO A 1153 -5.26 -40.38 20.77
N LEU A 1154 -5.01 -41.69 20.89
CA LEU A 1154 -3.92 -42.39 20.20
C LEU A 1154 -4.30 -42.72 18.75
N LEU A 1155 -5.50 -43.26 18.51
CA LEU A 1155 -6.02 -43.47 17.16
C LEU A 1155 -6.29 -42.14 16.45
N ALA A 1156 -6.68 -41.10 17.18
CA ALA A 1156 -6.76 -39.73 16.67
C ALA A 1156 -5.37 -39.23 16.20
N GLN A 1157 -4.32 -39.38 17.01
CA GLN A 1157 -2.95 -39.05 16.60
C GLN A 1157 -2.49 -39.86 15.39
N GLU A 1158 -2.81 -41.17 15.33
CA GLU A 1158 -2.42 -42.01 14.19
C GLU A 1158 -3.10 -41.57 12.89
N LYS A 1159 -4.42 -41.31 12.92
CA LYS A 1159 -5.15 -40.77 11.76
C LYS A 1159 -4.63 -39.41 11.30
N LEU A 1160 -4.21 -38.54 12.22
CA LEU A 1160 -3.65 -37.24 11.87
C LEU A 1160 -2.30 -37.34 11.14
N LYS A 1161 -1.50 -38.40 11.35
CA LYS A 1161 -0.30 -38.69 10.53
C LYS A 1161 -0.63 -38.99 9.06
N HIS A 1162 -1.90 -39.21 8.73
CA HIS A 1162 -2.36 -39.40 7.35
C HIS A 1162 -2.90 -38.11 6.69
N ILE A 1163 -3.00 -36.99 7.42
CA ILE A 1163 -3.22 -35.67 6.80
C ILE A 1163 -2.03 -35.36 5.88
N GLN A 1164 -2.31 -34.84 4.68
CA GLN A 1164 -1.29 -34.39 3.75
C GLN A 1164 -1.45 -32.90 3.44
N GLY A 1165 -0.49 -32.09 3.88
CA GLY A 1165 -0.55 -30.64 3.72
C GLY A 1165 -1.65 -29.99 4.56
N VAL A 1166 -2.28 -28.95 4.03
CA VAL A 1166 -3.31 -28.14 4.73
C VAL A 1166 -4.63 -28.03 3.97
N LEU A 1167 -4.67 -28.48 2.71
CA LEU A 1167 -5.82 -28.39 1.82
C LEU A 1167 -7.01 -29.24 2.32
N VAL A 1168 -8.22 -28.68 2.27
CA VAL A 1168 -9.49 -29.40 2.52
C VAL A 1168 -10.53 -28.99 1.49
N GLU A 1169 -11.58 -29.81 1.31
CA GLU A 1169 -12.73 -29.42 0.50
C GLU A 1169 -13.47 -28.22 1.13
N TYR A 1170 -13.96 -27.30 0.29
CA TYR A 1170 -14.85 -26.25 0.76
C TYR A 1170 -16.28 -26.80 0.85
N PRO A 1171 -16.96 -26.74 2.00
CA PRO A 1171 -18.29 -27.34 2.16
C PRO A 1171 -19.33 -26.54 1.35
N LEU A 1172 -19.91 -27.17 0.31
CA LEU A 1172 -20.81 -26.54 -0.65
C LEU A 1172 -22.29 -26.57 -0.22
N TYR A 1173 -22.60 -27.37 0.81
CA TYR A 1173 -23.93 -27.70 1.30
C TYR A 1173 -24.10 -27.53 2.82
N PHE A 1174 -23.08 -27.03 3.53
CA PHE A 1174 -23.23 -26.53 4.89
C PHE A 1174 -24.37 -25.51 4.93
N LEU A 1175 -25.30 -25.69 5.88
CA LEU A 1175 -26.51 -24.88 6.06
C LEU A 1175 -27.30 -24.63 4.75
N ASP A 1176 -27.34 -25.61 3.85
CA ASP A 1176 -27.98 -25.47 2.53
C ASP A 1176 -29.50 -25.27 2.63
N ASP A 1177 -30.15 -25.88 3.61
CA ASP A 1177 -31.61 -25.78 3.80
C ASP A 1177 -32.03 -24.48 4.55
N GLU A 1178 -31.08 -23.63 4.97
CA GLU A 1178 -31.32 -22.42 5.77
C GLU A 1178 -31.24 -21.10 4.97
N ASN A 1179 -31.97 -20.09 5.46
CA ASN A 1179 -31.78 -18.70 5.04
C ASN A 1179 -30.80 -17.99 5.98
N TYR A 1180 -29.59 -17.72 5.47
CA TYR A 1180 -28.49 -17.07 6.19
C TYR A 1180 -28.67 -15.55 6.42
N LEU A 1181 -29.70 -14.88 5.89
CA LEU A 1181 -29.86 -13.44 6.10
C LEU A 1181 -30.21 -13.14 7.57
N PRO A 1182 -29.45 -12.24 8.26
CA PRO A 1182 -29.77 -11.86 9.63
C PRO A 1182 -31.19 -11.28 9.77
N SER A 1183 -31.84 -11.63 10.87
CA SER A 1183 -33.17 -11.12 11.23
C SER A 1183 -33.19 -9.58 11.27
N LEU A 1184 -34.28 -8.96 10.80
CA LEU A 1184 -34.47 -7.50 10.82
C LEU A 1184 -34.48 -6.91 12.26
N ASN A 1185 -34.55 -7.76 13.29
CA ASN A 1185 -34.41 -7.36 14.69
C ASN A 1185 -32.94 -7.18 15.13
N THR A 1186 -31.98 -7.68 14.34
CA THR A 1186 -30.53 -7.58 14.60
C THR A 1186 -29.94 -6.30 14.01
N ARG A 1187 -28.78 -5.85 14.53
CA ARG A 1187 -28.06 -4.71 13.93
C ARG A 1187 -27.63 -5.00 12.50
N GLU A 1188 -27.31 -6.26 12.21
CA GLU A 1188 -26.77 -6.74 10.95
C GLU A 1188 -27.84 -6.93 9.87
N GLY A 1189 -29.10 -7.17 10.27
CA GLY A 1189 -30.27 -7.14 9.39
C GLY A 1189 -30.82 -5.73 9.14
N LEU A 1190 -30.48 -4.75 9.99
CA LEU A 1190 -30.84 -3.34 9.83
C LEU A 1190 -29.86 -2.55 8.94
N VAL A 1191 -28.65 -3.05 8.68
CA VAL A 1191 -27.72 -2.40 7.73
C VAL A 1191 -28.05 -2.79 6.28
N PRO A 1192 -27.90 -1.88 5.30
CA PRO A 1192 -28.15 -2.20 3.90
C PRO A 1192 -27.26 -3.34 3.38
N ASN A 1193 -27.81 -4.28 2.61
CA ASN A 1193 -27.08 -5.44 2.07
C ASN A 1193 -25.76 -5.09 1.35
N VAL A 1194 -25.65 -3.90 0.76
CA VAL A 1194 -24.42 -3.39 0.12
C VAL A 1194 -23.25 -3.16 1.08
N MET A 1195 -23.45 -3.31 2.39
CA MET A 1195 -22.36 -3.39 3.37
C MET A 1195 -21.60 -4.72 3.24
N TRP A 1196 -22.35 -5.81 3.00
CA TRP A 1196 -21.89 -7.20 2.92
C TRP A 1196 -21.46 -7.64 1.52
N THR A 1197 -21.85 -6.91 0.46
CA THR A 1197 -21.56 -7.28 -0.94
C THR A 1197 -20.37 -6.57 -1.56
#